data_AF-A0A6I8W1L4-F1
#
_entry.id   AF-A0A6I8W1L4-F1
#
_cell.length_a   1.000
_cell.length_b   1.000
_cell.length_c   1.000
_cell.angle_alpha   90.00
_cell.angle_beta   90.00
_cell.angle_gamma   90.00
#
_symmetry.space_group_name_H-M   'P 1'
#
loop_
_entity.id
_entity.type
_entity.pdbx_description
1 polymer ?
#
loop_
_entity_poly.entity_id
_entity_poly.type
_entity_poly.pdbx_seq_one_letter_code
_entity_poly.pdbx_strand_id
1 'polypeptide(L)'
;MISKKDKKKINKPKETDIEEPLIFNEIMDEADVLELNLFTDINEAFFNEANRVVQVLMEAKRNFEASRIKRYTDIIFNLHRLYVDEVIDNDFLRPRIVSSENKLRLALELTLTSEEAVQKLKEALGDAWKESDSSALREQLVQEKLQEVLIKCDGLGDINSGLTDDAAENNINSLEKDVLNANGRTDDIRRIKETLQRERDSLRSDIIKLSNTMADFKHDMMLKANMISSLNLDINKLNVKLDEAYILKSKAEKERDEMAQEMETLHERIENYQDQISLKTSQVNDLTEKLHEKQREVHNFKKQLESVHSEKMMLHRNLENTTQERDNFRILQAKSGHQIQQLTTEISANEVKINSLNLKIEHLNNHIKELQSELKNKENLVTGLRKDMREMKAKNEMLSKTISNDELKFMKMGHELEEMRKERNLVGLQMVRRNDEIVVIKEKLQIAQNALDNGTTQYNQRVEDIRLLKKEISNLHTESVCLKHAIKSTADMRKEIVRLQRSLNQERIRIRALTEDAKTPTGVHRWRILKGEDPKKFQLLEKLQVLQKRALKQSIENSNIKNKFAEAQKTNETLKRMLSHMPTVEIKHKLVVQQRINRQMTKKLKTLSAERSLDMIEWNSRQFNYAGKLNGMEKFPLIPKPETNIAQPSEFEGPQKYLDCALFSDADTNTSLICEK
;
A
#
# COMPACT_ATOMS: atom_id res chain seq x y z
N MET A 1 -50.12 3.32 21.12
CA MET A 1 -48.94 3.96 21.75
C MET A 1 -47.77 3.94 20.76
N ILE A 2 -46.70 4.67 21.06
CA ILE A 2 -45.59 5.01 20.15
C ILE A 2 -44.49 3.92 20.18
N SER A 3 -43.97 3.49 19.02
CA SER A 3 -42.55 3.72 18.62
C SER A 3 -42.19 3.11 17.26
N LYS A 4 -41.08 3.56 16.68
CA LYS A 4 -40.48 3.08 15.42
C LYS A 4 -39.44 2.00 15.70
N LYS A 5 -39.20 1.06 14.77
CA LYS A 5 -37.85 0.85 14.17
C LYS A 5 -37.76 -0.17 13.02
N ASP A 6 -36.70 0.03 12.22
CA ASP A 6 -35.89 -0.93 11.45
C ASP A 6 -36.55 -1.86 10.41
N LYS A 7 -36.54 -1.42 9.14
CA LYS A 7 -36.60 -2.31 7.97
C LYS A 7 -35.23 -2.96 7.72
N LYS A 8 -35.16 -4.28 7.55
CA LYS A 8 -33.95 -5.01 7.12
C LYS A 8 -34.32 -6.31 6.40
N LYS A 9 -33.99 -6.41 5.10
CA LYS A 9 -34.07 -7.56 4.14
C LYS A 9 -34.01 -6.94 2.72
N ILE A 10 -33.36 -7.47 1.68
CA ILE A 10 -32.47 -8.63 1.45
C ILE A 10 -31.34 -8.15 0.50
N ASN A 11 -30.18 -8.83 0.47
CA ASN A 11 -29.11 -8.54 -0.48
C ASN A 11 -28.43 -9.84 -0.97
N LYS A 12 -28.43 -10.08 -2.30
CA LYS A 12 -27.69 -11.12 -3.05
C LYS A 12 -28.13 -11.07 -4.54
N PRO A 13 -27.27 -11.43 -5.52
CA PRO A 13 -25.84 -11.13 -5.62
C PRO A 13 -25.41 -10.65 -7.03
N LYS A 14 -24.22 -10.02 -7.10
CA LYS A 14 -23.30 -9.88 -8.25
C LYS A 14 -23.84 -10.09 -9.69
N GLU A 15 -23.64 -9.06 -10.51
CA GLU A 15 -23.24 -9.22 -11.92
C GLU A 15 -22.00 -8.33 -12.18
N THR A 16 -21.25 -8.59 -13.24
CA THR A 16 -19.88 -8.09 -13.46
C THR A 16 -19.77 -7.08 -14.60
N ASP A 17 -18.91 -6.08 -14.40
CA ASP A 17 -18.02 -5.50 -15.42
C ASP A 17 -18.57 -5.41 -16.85
N ILE A 18 -19.45 -4.43 -17.08
CA ILE A 18 -19.67 -3.84 -18.40
C ILE A 18 -19.29 -2.37 -18.28
N GLU A 19 -18.15 -1.99 -18.86
CA GLU A 19 -17.88 -0.58 -19.15
C GLU A 19 -18.77 -0.19 -20.34
N GLU A 20 -19.93 0.42 -20.08
CA GLU A 20 -20.66 1.10 -21.14
C GLU A 20 -19.80 2.28 -21.63
N PRO A 21 -19.37 2.31 -22.90
CA PRO A 21 -18.62 3.44 -23.41
C PRO A 21 -19.55 4.65 -23.42
N LEU A 22 -19.15 5.73 -22.75
CA LEU A 22 -19.78 7.03 -22.94
C LEU A 22 -19.56 7.45 -24.40
N ILE A 23 -20.56 7.20 -25.25
CA ILE A 23 -20.60 7.72 -26.61
C ILE A 23 -20.84 9.23 -26.52
N PHE A 24 -19.74 9.94 -26.31
CA PHE A 24 -19.64 11.31 -26.78
C PHE A 24 -19.74 11.23 -28.30
N ASN A 25 -20.83 11.73 -28.87
CA ASN A 25 -20.84 12.05 -30.29
C ASN A 25 -19.79 13.14 -30.48
N GLU A 26 -18.73 12.86 -31.23
CA GLU A 26 -17.80 13.87 -31.72
C GLU A 26 -18.53 14.73 -32.77
N ILE A 27 -19.38 15.62 -32.28
CA ILE A 27 -19.74 16.83 -33.01
C ILE A 27 -18.48 17.70 -32.96
N MET A 28 -17.58 17.46 -33.91
CA MET A 28 -16.57 18.42 -34.30
C MET A 28 -17.27 19.61 -34.97
N ASP A 29 -17.81 20.51 -34.15
CA ASP A 29 -17.93 21.89 -34.58
C ASP A 29 -16.48 22.41 -34.71
N GLU A 30 -16.02 22.60 -35.94
CA GLU A 30 -14.69 23.14 -36.28
C GLU A 30 -14.62 24.65 -35.98
N ALA A 31 -14.94 25.04 -34.74
CA ALA A 31 -14.66 26.36 -34.21
C ALA A 31 -13.15 26.49 -33.99
N ASP A 32 -12.47 27.24 -34.86
CA ASP A 32 -11.05 27.56 -34.65
C ASP A 32 -10.89 28.30 -33.31
N VAL A 33 -9.86 27.94 -32.54
CA VAL A 33 -9.55 28.52 -31.24
C VAL A 33 -9.22 30.02 -31.37
N LEU A 34 -8.89 30.50 -32.58
CA LEU A 34 -8.72 31.92 -32.88
C LEU A 34 -10.03 32.68 -33.13
N GLU A 35 -11.15 32.00 -33.44
CA GLU A 35 -12.46 32.64 -33.67
C GLU A 35 -13.33 32.70 -32.40
N LEU A 36 -12.96 31.96 -31.35
CA LEU A 36 -13.73 31.88 -30.10
C LEU A 36 -13.79 33.24 -29.37
N ASN A 37 -14.98 33.84 -29.31
CA ASN A 37 -15.21 35.08 -28.61
C ASN A 37 -15.38 34.81 -27.11
N LEU A 38 -14.30 35.08 -26.36
CA LEU A 38 -14.19 34.91 -24.91
C LEU A 38 -15.26 35.64 -24.08
N PHE A 39 -16.07 36.54 -24.65
CA PHE A 39 -17.16 37.24 -23.96
C PHE A 39 -18.56 36.66 -24.26
N THR A 40 -18.80 36.13 -25.47
CA THR A 40 -20.13 35.60 -25.88
C THR A 40 -20.24 34.09 -25.78
N ASP A 41 -19.14 33.37 -25.94
CA ASP A 41 -19.16 31.93 -26.22
C ASP A 41 -18.97 31.13 -24.93
N ILE A 42 -18.22 31.67 -23.97
CA ILE A 42 -18.04 31.13 -22.61
C ILE A 42 -19.22 31.56 -21.71
N ASN A 43 -20.44 31.41 -22.22
CA ASN A 43 -21.67 31.83 -21.56
C ASN A 43 -22.18 30.80 -20.51
N GLU A 44 -23.32 31.10 -19.88
CA GLU A 44 -23.90 30.24 -18.85
C GLU A 44 -24.25 28.82 -19.36
N ALA A 45 -24.56 28.63 -20.65
CA ALA A 45 -24.80 27.31 -21.22
C ALA A 45 -23.50 26.47 -21.31
N PHE A 46 -22.36 27.09 -21.65
CA PHE A 46 -21.05 26.43 -21.62
C PHE A 46 -20.71 25.93 -20.20
N PHE A 47 -20.90 26.77 -19.17
CA PHE A 47 -20.66 26.35 -17.78
C PHE A 47 -21.65 25.30 -17.29
N ASN A 48 -22.90 25.33 -17.74
CA ASN A 48 -23.89 24.30 -17.40
C ASN A 48 -23.55 22.95 -18.04
N GLU A 49 -23.14 22.91 -19.30
CA GLU A 49 -22.73 21.65 -19.95
C GLU A 49 -21.40 21.12 -19.38
N ALA A 50 -20.44 21.99 -19.06
CA ALA A 50 -19.22 21.59 -18.35
C ALA A 50 -19.51 20.97 -16.97
N ASN A 51 -20.45 21.52 -16.21
CA ASN A 51 -20.89 20.93 -14.94
C ASN A 51 -21.67 19.61 -15.15
N ARG A 52 -22.44 19.49 -16.23
CA ARG A 52 -23.13 18.24 -16.62
C ARG A 52 -22.13 17.12 -16.96
N VAL A 53 -21.05 17.43 -17.69
CA VAL A 53 -19.95 16.48 -17.94
C VAL A 53 -19.29 16.04 -16.62
N VAL A 54 -19.07 16.96 -15.68
CA VAL A 54 -18.57 16.64 -14.33
C VAL A 54 -19.53 15.71 -13.58
N GLN A 55 -20.84 15.93 -13.67
CA GLN A 55 -21.86 15.05 -13.07
C GLN A 55 -21.84 13.65 -13.69
N VAL A 56 -21.87 13.54 -15.02
CA VAL A 56 -21.82 12.26 -15.74
C VAL A 56 -20.57 11.45 -15.37
N LEU A 57 -19.42 12.10 -15.21
CA LEU A 57 -18.18 11.43 -14.78
C LEU A 57 -18.21 10.97 -13.32
N MET A 58 -18.92 11.67 -12.42
CA MET A 58 -19.14 11.19 -11.05
C MET A 58 -20.12 10.01 -11.01
N GLU A 59 -21.17 10.01 -11.83
CA GLU A 59 -22.11 8.90 -11.98
C GLU A 59 -21.41 7.65 -12.55
N ALA A 60 -20.50 7.85 -13.52
CA ALA A 60 -19.58 6.83 -14.04
C ALA A 60 -18.41 6.47 -13.07
N LYS A 61 -18.40 7.01 -11.84
CA LYS A 61 -17.36 6.79 -10.79
C LYS A 61 -15.94 7.22 -11.16
N ARG A 62 -15.75 7.97 -12.25
CA ARG A 62 -14.46 8.54 -12.72
C ARG A 62 -14.11 9.81 -11.92
N ASN A 63 -13.98 9.60 -10.61
CA ASN A 63 -13.88 10.66 -9.60
C ASN A 63 -12.64 11.55 -9.77
N PHE A 64 -11.54 11.02 -10.30
CA PHE A 64 -10.30 11.77 -10.51
C PHE A 64 -10.44 12.77 -11.67
N GLU A 65 -11.00 12.32 -12.78
CA GLU A 65 -11.27 13.11 -13.98
C GLU A 65 -12.34 14.16 -13.71
N ALA A 66 -13.46 13.80 -13.07
CA ALA A 66 -14.46 14.75 -12.59
C ALA A 66 -13.83 15.83 -11.68
N SER A 67 -12.95 15.43 -10.76
CA SER A 67 -12.22 16.35 -9.86
C SER A 67 -11.12 17.16 -10.56
N ARG A 68 -10.73 16.84 -11.80
CA ARG A 68 -9.83 17.68 -12.61
C ARG A 68 -10.63 18.64 -13.47
N ILE A 69 -11.62 18.14 -14.22
CA ILE A 69 -12.47 18.96 -15.09
C ILE A 69 -13.18 20.03 -14.26
N LYS A 70 -13.77 19.67 -13.10
CA LYS A 70 -14.37 20.68 -12.21
C LYS A 70 -13.40 21.79 -11.82
N ARG A 71 -12.15 21.47 -11.45
CA ARG A 71 -11.15 22.50 -11.12
C ARG A 71 -10.78 23.38 -12.32
N TYR A 72 -10.78 22.85 -13.54
CA TYR A 72 -10.61 23.67 -14.74
C TYR A 72 -11.84 24.55 -15.00
N THR A 73 -13.07 24.01 -14.86
CA THR A 73 -14.32 24.79 -14.96
C THR A 73 -14.36 25.92 -13.92
N ASP A 74 -14.03 25.63 -12.66
CA ASP A 74 -13.97 26.62 -11.57
C ASP A 74 -12.92 27.71 -11.86
N ILE A 75 -11.74 27.36 -12.41
CA ILE A 75 -10.70 28.34 -12.79
C ILE A 75 -11.15 29.18 -13.98
N ILE A 76 -11.68 28.56 -15.04
CA ILE A 76 -12.16 29.25 -16.25
C ILE A 76 -13.32 30.19 -15.89
N PHE A 77 -14.23 29.79 -14.99
CA PHE A 77 -15.33 30.64 -14.52
C PHE A 77 -14.84 31.92 -13.83
N ASN A 78 -13.84 31.81 -12.95
CA ASN A 78 -13.28 32.97 -12.27
C ASN A 78 -12.48 33.88 -13.22
N LEU A 79 -11.73 33.31 -14.17
CA LEU A 79 -11.01 34.09 -15.19
C LEU A 79 -11.96 34.78 -16.17
N HIS A 80 -12.96 34.05 -16.67
CA HIS A 80 -14.00 34.59 -17.56
C HIS A 80 -14.77 35.73 -16.89
N ARG A 81 -15.15 35.56 -15.62
CA ARG A 81 -15.82 36.63 -14.88
C ARG A 81 -14.95 37.90 -14.79
N LEU A 82 -13.68 37.77 -14.41
CA LEU A 82 -12.77 38.92 -14.32
C LEU A 82 -12.59 39.60 -15.69
N TYR A 83 -12.51 38.82 -16.77
CA TYR A 83 -12.44 39.33 -18.13
C TYR A 83 -13.73 40.05 -18.56
N VAL A 84 -14.91 39.51 -18.24
CA VAL A 84 -16.21 40.15 -18.50
C VAL A 84 -16.35 41.46 -17.71
N ASP A 85 -15.99 41.45 -16.42
CA ASP A 85 -16.00 42.64 -15.56
C ASP A 85 -15.04 43.72 -16.14
N GLU A 86 -13.83 43.34 -16.60
CA GLU A 86 -12.86 44.26 -17.23
C GLU A 86 -13.28 44.77 -18.62
N VAL A 87 -13.93 43.94 -19.45
CA VAL A 87 -14.49 44.35 -20.76
C VAL A 87 -15.63 45.35 -20.59
N ILE A 88 -16.52 45.13 -19.61
CA ILE A 88 -17.61 46.06 -19.28
C ILE A 88 -17.06 47.42 -18.80
N ASP A 89 -16.03 47.42 -17.96
CA ASP A 89 -15.33 48.65 -17.55
C ASP A 89 -14.64 49.33 -18.75
N ASN A 90 -14.06 48.57 -19.69
CA ASN A 90 -13.46 49.11 -20.91
C ASN A 90 -14.50 49.83 -21.79
N ASP A 91 -15.67 49.21 -21.98
CA ASP A 91 -16.79 49.78 -22.75
C ASP A 91 -17.43 50.99 -22.04
N PHE A 92 -17.38 51.08 -20.71
CA PHE A 92 -17.75 52.30 -20.00
C PHE A 92 -16.70 53.42 -20.13
N LEU A 93 -15.41 53.06 -20.17
CA LEU A 93 -14.31 54.02 -20.32
C LEU A 93 -14.19 54.57 -21.76
N ARG A 94 -14.50 53.79 -22.80
CA ARG A 94 -14.40 54.20 -24.21
C ARG A 94 -15.18 55.48 -24.55
N PRO A 95 -16.49 55.62 -24.23
CA PRO A 95 -17.23 56.87 -24.42
C PRO A 95 -16.63 58.05 -23.64
N ARG A 96 -16.02 57.80 -22.47
CA ARG A 96 -15.39 58.83 -21.65
C ARG A 96 -14.05 59.31 -22.24
N ILE A 97 -13.28 58.41 -22.86
CA ILE A 97 -12.08 58.73 -23.64
C ILE A 97 -12.49 59.57 -24.85
N VAL A 98 -13.43 59.09 -25.67
CA VAL A 98 -13.94 59.83 -26.85
C VAL A 98 -14.54 61.19 -26.48
N SER A 99 -15.24 61.30 -25.34
CA SER A 99 -15.72 62.61 -24.82
C SER A 99 -14.56 63.55 -24.45
N SER A 100 -13.44 63.01 -23.98
CA SER A 100 -12.26 63.78 -23.59
C SER A 100 -11.41 64.19 -24.80
N GLU A 101 -11.27 63.30 -25.79
CA GLU A 101 -10.64 63.59 -27.08
C GLU A 101 -11.41 64.69 -27.84
N ASN A 102 -12.74 64.63 -27.86
CA ASN A 102 -13.57 65.68 -28.47
C ASN A 102 -13.44 67.03 -27.74
N LYS A 103 -13.30 67.04 -26.42
CA LYS A 103 -13.01 68.27 -25.64
C LYS A 103 -11.62 68.82 -25.94
N LEU A 104 -10.61 67.94 -26.04
CA LEU A 104 -9.24 68.33 -26.41
C LEU A 104 -9.18 68.90 -27.83
N ARG A 105 -9.86 68.26 -28.79
CA ARG A 105 -10.01 68.76 -30.16
C ARG A 105 -10.64 70.16 -30.17
N LEU A 106 -11.75 70.35 -29.46
CA LEU A 106 -12.42 71.67 -29.38
C LEU A 106 -11.52 72.73 -28.72
N ALA A 107 -10.73 72.36 -27.71
CA ALA A 107 -9.75 73.26 -27.10
C ALA A 107 -8.61 73.64 -28.06
N LEU A 108 -8.12 72.70 -28.87
CA LEU A 108 -7.11 72.96 -29.91
C LEU A 108 -7.68 73.87 -31.03
N GLU A 109 -8.94 73.65 -31.42
CA GLU A 109 -9.65 74.47 -32.42
C GLU A 109 -9.91 75.90 -31.93
N LEU A 110 -10.25 76.06 -30.64
CA LEU A 110 -10.29 77.37 -29.96
C LEU A 110 -8.90 78.02 -29.82
N THR A 111 -7.84 77.23 -29.64
CA THR A 111 -6.47 77.75 -29.56
C THR A 111 -6.02 78.27 -30.93
N LEU A 112 -6.21 77.49 -32.00
CA LEU A 112 -5.91 77.88 -33.38
C LEU A 112 -6.67 79.14 -33.80
N THR A 113 -7.98 79.21 -33.53
CA THR A 113 -8.76 80.43 -33.84
C THR A 113 -8.35 81.64 -33.01
N SER A 114 -7.85 81.45 -31.78
CA SER A 114 -7.24 82.54 -31.00
C SER A 114 -5.88 82.98 -31.56
N GLU A 115 -5.07 82.05 -32.07
CA GLU A 115 -3.77 82.34 -32.70
C GLU A 115 -3.95 83.07 -34.04
N GLU A 116 -4.93 82.65 -34.86
CA GLU A 116 -5.36 83.40 -36.04
C GLU A 116 -5.84 84.82 -35.72
N ALA A 117 -6.59 85.00 -34.63
CA ALA A 117 -7.05 86.32 -34.20
C ALA A 117 -5.88 87.20 -33.75
N VAL A 118 -4.93 86.65 -32.99
CA VAL A 118 -3.68 87.33 -32.60
C VAL A 118 -2.83 87.67 -33.82
N GLN A 119 -2.77 86.80 -34.83
CA GLN A 119 -2.03 87.05 -36.07
C GLN A 119 -2.66 88.18 -36.91
N LYS A 120 -3.99 88.17 -37.07
CA LYS A 120 -4.74 89.27 -37.72
C LYS A 120 -4.57 90.60 -36.97
N LEU A 121 -4.47 90.57 -35.64
CA LEU A 121 -4.14 91.77 -34.82
C LEU A 121 -2.70 92.25 -35.02
N LYS A 122 -1.72 91.36 -35.17
CA LYS A 122 -0.33 91.73 -35.51
C LYS A 122 -0.24 92.36 -36.91
N GLU A 123 -0.96 91.80 -37.88
CA GLU A 123 -1.01 92.32 -39.26
C GLU A 123 -1.64 93.72 -39.28
N ALA A 124 -2.80 93.90 -38.65
CA ALA A 124 -3.44 95.21 -38.51
C ALA A 124 -2.57 96.23 -37.77
N LEU A 125 -1.83 95.82 -36.73
CA LEU A 125 -0.89 96.69 -36.02
C LEU A 125 0.33 97.05 -36.89
N GLY A 126 0.84 96.10 -37.67
CA GLY A 126 1.94 96.32 -38.61
C GLY A 126 1.57 97.26 -39.76
N ASP A 127 0.34 97.18 -40.27
CA ASP A 127 -0.15 98.10 -41.29
C ASP A 127 -0.46 99.49 -40.71
N ALA A 128 -0.98 99.58 -39.48
CA ALA A 128 -1.11 100.86 -38.77
C ALA A 128 0.25 101.54 -38.51
N TRP A 129 1.31 100.77 -38.22
CA TRP A 129 2.68 101.28 -38.13
C TRP A 129 3.18 101.82 -39.49
N LYS A 130 2.99 101.08 -40.59
CA LYS A 130 3.37 101.56 -41.94
C LYS A 130 2.64 102.85 -42.33
N GLU A 131 1.36 102.98 -42.00
CA GLU A 131 0.59 104.21 -42.25
C GLU A 131 1.11 105.39 -41.39
N SER A 132 1.54 105.11 -40.15
CA SER A 132 2.20 106.09 -39.27
C SER A 132 3.56 106.55 -39.83
N ASP A 133 4.44 105.63 -40.21
CA ASP A 133 5.76 105.96 -40.79
C ASP A 133 5.60 106.70 -42.12
N SER A 134 4.64 106.27 -42.95
CA SER A 134 4.23 106.94 -44.19
C SER A 134 3.67 108.35 -43.94
N SER A 135 3.10 108.62 -42.76
CA SER A 135 2.62 109.95 -42.36
C SER A 135 3.77 110.84 -41.87
N ALA A 136 4.70 110.30 -41.08
CA ALA A 136 5.91 111.02 -40.64
C ALA A 136 6.79 111.45 -41.83
N LEU A 137 6.95 110.57 -42.84
CA LEU A 137 7.67 110.90 -44.07
C LEU A 137 6.98 112.03 -44.88
N ARG A 138 5.65 112.12 -44.80
CA ARG A 138 4.86 113.21 -45.42
C ARG A 138 5.03 114.54 -44.68
N GLU A 139 5.20 114.56 -43.35
CA GLU A 139 5.54 115.78 -42.61
C GLU A 139 6.96 116.28 -42.92
N GLN A 140 7.95 115.38 -42.97
CA GLN A 140 9.35 115.74 -43.25
C GLN A 140 9.50 116.43 -44.61
N LEU A 141 8.84 115.92 -45.66
CA LEU A 141 8.85 116.50 -47.01
C LEU A 141 8.20 117.90 -47.09
N VAL A 142 7.26 118.20 -46.18
CA VAL A 142 6.63 119.53 -46.08
C VAL A 142 7.55 120.53 -45.36
N GLN A 143 8.30 120.09 -44.36
CA GLN A 143 9.28 120.93 -43.66
C GLN A 143 10.47 121.29 -44.57
N GLU A 144 10.99 120.32 -45.33
CA GLU A 144 12.13 120.52 -46.25
C GLU A 144 11.82 121.57 -47.33
N LYS A 145 10.61 121.53 -47.91
CA LYS A 145 10.14 122.54 -48.88
C LYS A 145 9.87 123.93 -48.30
N LEU A 146 9.74 124.06 -46.98
CA LEU A 146 9.58 125.36 -46.33
C LEU A 146 10.90 126.14 -46.25
N GLN A 147 12.04 125.43 -46.30
CA GLN A 147 13.36 126.01 -46.10
C GLN A 147 14.04 126.51 -47.40
N GLU A 148 13.62 126.01 -48.56
CA GLU A 148 14.13 126.43 -49.87
C GLU A 148 13.67 127.85 -50.29
N VAL A 149 12.55 128.33 -49.73
CA VAL A 149 11.91 129.60 -50.10
C VAL A 149 12.63 130.84 -49.52
N LEU A 150 13.52 130.69 -48.54
CA LEU A 150 14.01 131.79 -47.70
C LEU A 150 15.28 132.52 -48.19
N ILE A 151 15.83 132.17 -49.37
CA ILE A 151 17.16 132.65 -49.84
C ILE A 151 17.07 133.53 -51.12
N LYS A 152 15.87 133.98 -51.54
CA LYS A 152 15.69 134.91 -52.68
C LYS A 152 14.60 135.97 -52.47
N CYS A 153 14.96 137.14 -51.92
CA CYS A 153 14.45 138.49 -52.31
C CYS A 153 15.16 139.64 -51.56
N ASP A 154 14.96 140.87 -52.06
CA ASP A 154 15.27 142.22 -51.50
C ASP A 154 16.76 142.64 -51.31
N GLY A 155 17.20 143.90 -51.54
CA GLY A 155 16.59 145.07 -52.24
C GLY A 155 17.21 146.48 -51.90
N LEU A 156 17.06 147.49 -52.81
CA LEU A 156 17.24 148.99 -52.68
C LEU A 156 18.52 149.70 -53.27
N GLY A 157 18.46 151.01 -53.70
CA GLY A 157 19.52 151.75 -54.47
C GLY A 157 19.36 153.29 -54.81
N ASP A 158 19.91 153.73 -56.00
CA ASP A 158 19.88 155.05 -56.77
C ASP A 158 20.79 156.29 -56.34
N ILE A 159 21.08 157.43 -57.06
CA ILE A 159 20.56 158.21 -58.25
C ILE A 159 21.56 159.32 -58.87
N ASN A 160 21.30 159.89 -60.09
CA ASN A 160 21.70 161.24 -60.71
C ASN A 160 23.15 161.62 -61.23
N SER A 161 23.48 162.74 -61.96
CA SER A 161 22.95 163.44 -63.20
C SER A 161 23.66 164.80 -63.67
N GLY A 162 24.05 165.02 -64.97
CA GLY A 162 23.86 166.28 -65.80
C GLY A 162 24.98 167.34 -66.26
N LEU A 163 25.06 167.68 -67.60
CA LEU A 163 25.43 168.97 -68.34
C LEU A 163 26.89 169.35 -68.92
N THR A 164 27.00 170.22 -69.98
CA THR A 164 28.20 170.54 -70.88
C THR A 164 28.25 171.92 -71.71
N ASP A 165 29.39 172.22 -72.42
CA ASP A 165 29.67 172.97 -73.75
C ASP A 165 30.11 174.49 -74.02
N ASP A 166 31.02 174.71 -75.03
CA ASP A 166 31.34 175.74 -76.14
C ASP A 166 31.94 177.24 -76.12
N ALA A 167 32.67 177.72 -77.22
CA ALA A 167 33.29 179.12 -77.47
C ALA A 167 33.90 179.53 -78.91
N ALA A 168 34.15 180.85 -79.30
CA ALA A 168 34.78 181.43 -80.59
C ALA A 168 35.02 183.02 -80.64
N GLU A 169 35.54 183.86 -81.63
CA GLU A 169 36.71 183.98 -82.63
C GLU A 169 36.82 185.41 -83.40
N ASN A 170 37.93 185.78 -84.16
CA ASN A 170 38.21 186.85 -85.26
C ASN A 170 38.79 188.31 -84.94
N ASN A 171 39.30 189.30 -85.76
CA ASN A 171 39.39 189.79 -87.21
C ASN A 171 40.55 190.88 -87.55
N ILE A 172 40.79 191.44 -88.79
CA ILE A 172 41.89 192.45 -89.23
C ILE A 172 41.61 193.22 -90.62
N ASN A 173 42.21 194.29 -91.30
CA ASN A 173 43.57 194.95 -91.59
C ASN A 173 43.58 196.34 -92.43
N SER A 174 44.75 196.93 -92.89
CA SER A 174 45.07 197.94 -94.02
C SER A 174 45.14 199.53 -93.80
N LEU A 175 45.65 200.53 -94.62
CA LEU A 175 46.38 200.78 -95.95
C LEU A 175 46.89 202.31 -96.21
N GLU A 176 47.57 202.67 -97.36
CA GLU A 176 47.83 204.03 -98.08
C GLU A 176 48.90 205.11 -97.54
N LYS A 177 49.49 206.21 -98.19
CA LYS A 177 49.85 206.83 -99.56
C LYS A 177 50.74 208.17 -99.40
N ASP A 178 51.19 209.16 -100.27
CA ASP A 178 51.35 209.61 -101.73
C ASP A 178 52.39 210.85 -101.92
N VAL A 179 52.72 211.46 -103.12
CA VAL A 179 53.91 212.41 -103.43
C VAL A 179 53.82 213.50 -104.60
N LEU A 180 54.55 214.68 -104.60
CA LEU A 180 54.89 215.68 -105.73
C LEU A 180 56.06 216.73 -105.35
N ASN A 181 56.63 217.81 -106.01
CA ASN A 181 56.46 218.76 -107.20
C ASN A 181 57.81 219.54 -107.68
N ALA A 182 57.82 220.73 -108.39
CA ALA A 182 58.97 221.33 -109.20
C ALA A 182 59.65 222.75 -108.88
N ASN A 183 60.99 222.83 -109.12
CA ASN A 183 61.92 223.98 -109.40
C ASN A 183 62.16 225.14 -108.38
N GLY A 184 63.06 224.92 -107.40
CA GLY A 184 63.64 225.95 -106.50
C GLY A 184 65.18 225.88 -106.35
N ARG A 185 65.90 225.58 -107.46
CA ARG A 185 67.26 224.98 -107.50
C ARG A 185 68.45 225.84 -107.00
N THR A 186 68.40 226.30 -105.76
CA THR A 186 69.58 226.67 -104.95
C THR A 186 69.33 226.53 -103.45
N ASP A 187 68.08 226.73 -102.98
CA ASP A 187 67.74 226.52 -101.56
C ASP A 187 67.32 225.08 -101.22
N ASP A 188 66.86 224.29 -102.21
CA ASP A 188 66.41 222.90 -102.03
C ASP A 188 67.45 222.00 -101.32
N ILE A 189 68.74 222.26 -101.57
CA ILE A 189 69.87 221.50 -100.98
C ILE A 189 69.94 221.65 -99.45
N ARG A 190 69.45 222.76 -98.88
CA ARG A 190 69.56 223.04 -97.45
C ARG A 190 68.57 222.24 -96.61
N ARG A 191 67.35 222.01 -97.12
CA ARG A 191 66.26 221.35 -96.37
C ARG A 191 66.36 219.82 -96.37
N ILE A 192 66.83 219.23 -97.46
CA ILE A 192 66.99 217.76 -97.62
C ILE A 192 68.00 217.17 -96.61
N LYS A 193 68.97 217.97 -96.14
CA LYS A 193 69.91 217.54 -95.09
C LYS A 193 69.22 217.29 -93.74
N GLU A 194 68.16 218.04 -93.43
CA GLU A 194 67.47 217.92 -92.13
C GLU A 194 66.42 216.81 -92.08
N THR A 195 65.84 216.40 -93.21
CA THR A 195 64.93 215.25 -93.26
C THR A 195 65.71 213.94 -93.06
N LEU A 196 66.79 213.73 -93.84
CA LEU A 196 67.66 212.55 -93.74
C LEU A 196 68.32 212.38 -92.35
N GLN A 197 68.54 213.48 -91.62
CA GLN A 197 69.05 213.43 -90.24
C GLN A 197 68.04 212.77 -89.29
N ARG A 198 66.72 213.05 -89.43
CA ARG A 198 65.66 212.57 -88.54
C ARG A 198 65.26 211.12 -88.81
N GLU A 199 65.18 210.72 -90.08
CA GLU A 199 64.78 209.36 -90.48
C GLU A 199 65.78 208.28 -89.99
N ARG A 200 67.08 208.58 -90.09
CA ARG A 200 68.17 207.73 -89.55
C ARG A 200 68.01 207.47 -88.05
N ASP A 201 67.63 208.51 -87.30
CA ASP A 201 67.55 208.45 -85.85
C ASP A 201 66.25 207.72 -85.40
N SER A 202 65.17 207.78 -86.20
CA SER A 202 63.98 206.93 -86.04
C SER A 202 64.29 205.44 -86.23
N LEU A 203 64.96 205.06 -87.31
CA LEU A 203 65.28 203.65 -87.60
C LEU A 203 66.18 203.00 -86.54
N ARG A 204 67.03 203.80 -85.87
CA ARG A 204 67.81 203.33 -84.71
C ARG A 204 66.93 202.97 -83.50
N SER A 205 65.81 203.65 -83.28
CA SER A 205 64.86 203.31 -82.20
C SER A 205 64.28 201.91 -82.39
N ASP A 206 63.88 201.57 -83.61
CA ASP A 206 63.05 200.38 -83.84
C ASP A 206 63.88 199.09 -83.92
N ILE A 207 65.14 199.19 -84.34
CA ILE A 207 66.14 198.11 -84.19
C ILE A 207 66.33 197.74 -82.71
N ILE A 208 66.37 198.73 -81.80
CA ILE A 208 66.53 198.47 -80.36
C ILE A 208 65.28 197.75 -79.79
N LYS A 209 64.07 198.15 -80.20
CA LYS A 209 62.82 197.49 -79.79
C LYS A 209 62.78 196.02 -80.20
N LEU A 210 63.12 195.71 -81.45
CA LEU A 210 63.16 194.34 -81.97
C LEU A 210 64.26 193.49 -81.33
N SER A 211 65.39 194.10 -80.94
CA SER A 211 66.44 193.40 -80.18
C SER A 211 65.98 192.97 -78.79
N ASN A 212 65.09 193.74 -78.15
CA ASN A 212 64.57 193.41 -76.82
C ASN A 212 63.54 192.27 -76.88
N THR A 213 62.54 192.35 -77.78
CA THR A 213 61.52 191.29 -77.90
C THR A 213 62.11 189.93 -78.29
N MET A 214 63.19 189.93 -79.09
CA MET A 214 63.93 188.71 -79.41
C MET A 214 64.68 188.11 -78.19
N ALA A 215 65.02 188.91 -77.18
CA ALA A 215 65.58 188.42 -75.92
C ALA A 215 64.50 187.77 -75.04
N ASP A 216 63.32 188.38 -74.95
CA ASP A 216 62.20 187.89 -74.14
C ASP A 216 61.72 186.49 -74.59
N PHE A 217 61.52 186.28 -75.90
CA PHE A 217 61.17 184.97 -76.44
C PHE A 217 62.25 183.90 -76.16
N LYS A 218 63.52 184.30 -76.14
CA LYS A 218 64.65 183.40 -75.84
C LYS A 218 64.67 183.00 -74.36
N HIS A 219 64.17 183.85 -73.47
CA HIS A 219 63.98 183.54 -72.06
C HIS A 219 62.81 182.57 -71.84
N ASP A 220 61.62 182.83 -72.40
CA ASP A 220 60.47 181.93 -72.22
C ASP A 220 60.74 180.53 -72.82
N MET A 221 61.41 180.44 -73.97
CA MET A 221 61.79 179.14 -74.55
C MET A 221 62.70 178.33 -73.59
N MET A 222 63.57 178.99 -72.82
CA MET A 222 64.39 178.34 -71.80
C MET A 222 63.55 177.88 -70.58
N LEU A 223 62.57 178.68 -70.16
CA LEU A 223 61.63 178.29 -69.09
C LEU A 223 60.80 177.06 -69.50
N LYS A 224 60.28 177.02 -70.73
CA LYS A 224 59.54 175.87 -71.27
C LYS A 224 60.40 174.61 -71.34
N ALA A 225 61.68 174.72 -71.75
CA ALA A 225 62.61 173.59 -71.75
C ALA A 225 62.86 173.02 -70.34
N ASN A 226 63.04 173.89 -69.34
CA ASN A 226 63.18 173.48 -67.94
C ASN A 226 61.91 172.79 -67.41
N MET A 227 60.73 173.31 -67.75
CA MET A 227 59.44 172.70 -67.41
C MET A 227 59.32 171.27 -67.97
N ILE A 228 59.63 171.07 -69.25
CA ILE A 228 59.63 169.75 -69.89
C ILE A 228 60.62 168.79 -69.21
N SER A 229 61.80 169.27 -68.82
CA SER A 229 62.78 168.47 -68.07
C SER A 229 62.23 168.00 -66.72
N SER A 230 61.56 168.88 -65.96
CA SER A 230 60.93 168.50 -64.67
C SER A 230 59.82 167.47 -64.82
N LEU A 231 58.93 167.61 -65.82
CA LEU A 231 57.83 166.66 -66.04
C LEU A 231 58.34 165.26 -66.44
N ASN A 232 59.39 165.17 -67.25
CA ASN A 232 60.03 163.88 -67.56
C ASN A 232 60.65 163.23 -66.31
N LEU A 233 61.21 164.03 -65.39
CA LEU A 233 61.73 163.52 -64.12
C LEU A 233 60.61 162.91 -63.24
N ASP A 234 59.43 163.54 -63.21
CA ASP A 234 58.29 163.05 -62.42
C ASP A 234 57.57 161.84 -63.06
N ILE A 235 57.49 161.77 -64.39
CA ILE A 235 57.03 160.56 -65.10
C ILE A 235 57.94 159.37 -64.74
N ASN A 236 59.26 159.55 -64.73
CA ASN A 236 60.18 158.48 -64.35
C ASN A 236 60.00 158.02 -62.88
N LYS A 237 59.72 158.95 -61.95
CA LYS A 237 59.38 158.59 -60.55
C LYS A 237 58.08 157.79 -60.45
N LEU A 238 57.07 158.10 -61.27
CA LEU A 238 55.80 157.39 -61.29
C LEU A 238 55.94 155.97 -61.88
N ASN A 239 56.74 155.81 -62.93
CA ASN A 239 57.04 154.50 -63.51
C ASN A 239 57.73 153.58 -62.48
N VAL A 240 58.77 154.06 -61.79
CA VAL A 240 59.44 153.27 -60.73
C VAL A 240 58.46 152.83 -59.63
N LYS A 241 57.57 153.72 -59.18
CA LYS A 241 56.53 153.37 -58.18
C LYS A 241 55.50 152.37 -58.70
N LEU A 242 55.22 152.38 -60.00
CA LEU A 242 54.32 151.41 -60.64
C LEU A 242 54.97 150.02 -60.68
N ASP A 243 56.25 149.95 -61.03
CA ASP A 243 57.03 148.70 -60.99
C ASP A 243 57.15 148.15 -59.56
N GLU A 244 57.44 149.00 -58.57
CA GLU A 244 57.41 148.64 -57.13
C GLU A 244 56.05 148.06 -56.71
N ALA A 245 54.93 148.67 -57.14
CA ALA A 245 53.59 148.19 -56.83
C ALA A 245 53.27 146.84 -57.49
N TYR A 246 53.72 146.60 -58.73
CA TYR A 246 53.58 145.29 -59.38
C TYR A 246 54.40 144.19 -58.68
N ILE A 247 55.61 144.51 -58.22
CA ILE A 247 56.46 143.58 -57.44
C ILE A 247 55.79 143.23 -56.11
N LEU A 248 55.27 144.23 -55.37
CA LEU A 248 54.57 144.02 -54.10
C LEU A 248 53.29 143.18 -54.28
N LYS A 249 52.50 143.44 -55.34
CA LYS A 249 51.32 142.62 -55.68
C LYS A 249 51.72 141.16 -55.95
N SER A 250 52.74 140.94 -56.79
CA SER A 250 53.21 139.59 -57.12
C SER A 250 53.75 138.83 -55.90
N LYS A 251 54.35 139.52 -54.92
CA LYS A 251 54.77 138.93 -53.65
C LYS A 251 53.57 138.51 -52.79
N ALA A 252 52.57 139.38 -52.64
CA ALA A 252 51.36 139.08 -51.88
C ALA A 252 50.52 137.95 -52.50
N GLU A 253 50.50 137.84 -53.83
CA GLU A 253 49.84 136.72 -54.53
C GLU A 253 50.55 135.38 -54.25
N LYS A 254 51.89 135.36 -54.23
CA LYS A 254 52.65 134.15 -53.83
C LYS A 254 52.42 133.77 -52.38
N GLU A 255 52.50 134.72 -51.46
CA GLU A 255 52.27 134.48 -50.02
C GLU A 255 50.86 133.94 -49.76
N ARG A 256 49.84 134.40 -50.51
CA ARG A 256 48.48 133.85 -50.47
C ARG A 256 48.45 132.39 -50.96
N ASP A 257 49.11 132.10 -52.07
CA ASP A 257 49.07 130.79 -52.72
C ASP A 257 49.88 129.74 -51.92
N GLU A 258 50.98 130.15 -51.31
CA GLU A 258 51.76 129.37 -50.33
C GLU A 258 50.89 129.03 -49.10
N MET A 259 50.22 130.02 -48.51
CA MET A 259 49.32 129.81 -47.35
C MET A 259 48.08 128.96 -47.70
N ALA A 260 47.58 129.03 -48.94
CA ALA A 260 46.52 128.14 -49.43
C ALA A 260 47.02 126.69 -49.56
N GLN A 261 48.25 126.48 -50.03
CA GLN A 261 48.84 125.15 -50.10
C GLN A 261 49.15 124.56 -48.70
N GLU A 262 49.63 125.37 -47.75
CA GLU A 262 49.78 124.93 -46.36
C GLU A 262 48.42 124.52 -45.76
N MET A 263 47.37 125.32 -45.96
CA MET A 263 46.01 125.00 -45.52
C MET A 263 45.51 123.67 -46.09
N GLU A 264 45.71 123.40 -47.39
CA GLU A 264 45.29 122.13 -48.02
C GLU A 264 46.00 120.93 -47.37
N THR A 265 47.33 120.99 -47.25
CA THR A 265 48.11 119.88 -46.62
C THR A 265 47.78 119.65 -45.15
N LEU A 266 47.27 120.68 -44.45
CA LEU A 266 46.74 120.53 -43.09
C LEU A 266 45.35 119.87 -43.08
N HIS A 267 44.49 120.14 -44.06
CA HIS A 267 43.19 119.47 -44.20
C HIS A 267 43.34 117.99 -44.56
N GLU A 268 44.15 117.65 -45.58
CA GLU A 268 44.51 116.25 -45.92
C GLU A 268 45.01 115.48 -44.68
N ARG A 269 45.80 116.15 -43.84
CA ARG A 269 46.38 115.56 -42.64
C ARG A 269 45.37 115.39 -41.51
N ILE A 270 44.41 116.31 -41.35
CA ILE A 270 43.29 116.19 -40.41
C ILE A 270 42.38 115.03 -40.83
N GLU A 271 42.02 114.94 -42.10
CA GLU A 271 41.20 113.85 -42.66
C GLU A 271 41.85 112.48 -42.43
N ASN A 272 43.13 112.34 -42.77
CA ASN A 272 43.92 111.13 -42.52
C ASN A 272 43.99 110.75 -41.02
N TYR A 273 44.14 111.71 -40.11
CA TYR A 273 44.05 111.42 -38.67
C TYR A 273 42.63 111.03 -38.22
N GLN A 274 41.59 111.61 -38.81
CA GLN A 274 40.20 111.29 -38.50
C GLN A 274 39.81 109.88 -38.99
N ASP A 275 40.28 109.47 -40.18
CA ASP A 275 40.17 108.10 -40.68
C ASP A 275 40.93 107.10 -39.80
N GLN A 276 42.14 107.44 -39.34
CA GLN A 276 42.87 106.61 -38.39
C GLN A 276 42.12 106.47 -37.04
N ILE A 277 41.50 107.54 -36.54
CA ILE A 277 40.65 107.49 -35.34
C ILE A 277 39.40 106.62 -35.58
N SER A 278 38.76 106.74 -36.73
CA SER A 278 37.61 105.91 -37.14
C SER A 278 37.98 104.42 -37.17
N LEU A 279 39.07 104.07 -37.88
CA LEU A 279 39.60 102.71 -37.97
C LEU A 279 40.00 102.16 -36.59
N LYS A 280 40.60 102.98 -35.72
CA LYS A 280 40.96 102.57 -34.35
C LYS A 280 39.74 102.38 -33.45
N THR A 281 38.71 103.21 -33.62
CA THR A 281 37.43 103.05 -32.91
C THR A 281 36.73 101.76 -33.32
N SER A 282 36.71 101.46 -34.62
CA SER A 282 36.21 100.18 -35.14
C SER A 282 36.99 98.98 -34.56
N GLN A 283 38.33 99.04 -34.56
CA GLN A 283 39.19 98.00 -33.96
C GLN A 283 38.97 97.80 -32.45
N VAL A 284 38.66 98.87 -31.70
CA VAL A 284 38.29 98.78 -30.28
C VAL A 284 36.94 98.10 -30.12
N ASN A 285 35.92 98.50 -30.89
CA ASN A 285 34.58 97.89 -30.85
C ASN A 285 34.64 96.38 -31.11
N ASP A 286 35.32 95.99 -32.19
CA ASP A 286 35.63 94.59 -32.55
C ASP A 286 36.23 93.77 -31.40
N LEU A 287 37.16 94.37 -30.65
CA LEU A 287 37.83 93.72 -29.51
C LEU A 287 36.93 93.68 -28.27
N THR A 288 36.10 94.69 -28.04
CA THR A 288 35.12 94.66 -26.94
C THR A 288 34.01 93.64 -27.15
N GLU A 289 33.54 93.46 -28.39
CA GLU A 289 32.55 92.42 -28.70
C GLU A 289 33.14 91.01 -28.51
N LYS A 290 34.36 90.77 -29.02
CA LYS A 290 35.09 89.51 -28.81
C LYS A 290 35.39 89.25 -27.33
N LEU A 291 35.68 90.29 -26.54
CA LEU A 291 35.81 90.19 -25.08
C LEU A 291 34.50 89.75 -24.43
N HIS A 292 33.38 90.41 -24.76
CA HIS A 292 32.06 90.06 -24.24
C HIS A 292 31.62 88.66 -24.66
N GLU A 293 31.91 88.22 -25.89
CA GLU A 293 31.66 86.86 -26.35
C GLU A 293 32.44 85.83 -25.52
N LYS A 294 33.75 86.00 -25.35
CA LYS A 294 34.56 85.11 -24.50
C LYS A 294 34.12 85.12 -23.04
N GLN A 295 33.60 86.24 -22.55
CA GLN A 295 33.05 86.33 -21.20
C GLN A 295 31.69 85.60 -21.06
N ARG A 296 30.86 85.58 -22.11
CA ARG A 296 29.66 84.73 -22.22
C ARG A 296 30.04 83.23 -22.27
N GLU A 297 31.06 82.86 -23.04
CA GLU A 297 31.59 81.48 -23.09
C GLU A 297 32.06 80.99 -21.72
N VAL A 298 32.89 81.77 -21.02
CA VAL A 298 33.38 81.42 -19.67
C VAL A 298 32.23 81.24 -18.67
N HIS A 299 31.18 82.08 -18.74
CA HIS A 299 29.99 81.91 -17.91
C HIS A 299 29.23 80.62 -18.23
N ASN A 300 29.05 80.30 -19.52
CA ASN A 300 28.41 79.05 -19.96
C ASN A 300 29.20 77.80 -19.51
N PHE A 301 30.53 77.80 -19.66
CA PHE A 301 31.37 76.69 -19.18
C PHE A 301 31.31 76.54 -17.65
N LYS A 302 31.27 77.64 -16.89
CA LYS A 302 31.08 77.59 -15.42
C LYS A 302 29.76 76.92 -15.04
N LYS A 303 28.65 77.30 -15.69
CA LYS A 303 27.33 76.70 -15.48
C LYS A 303 27.28 75.21 -15.86
N GLN A 304 27.93 74.82 -16.95
CA GLN A 304 28.06 73.41 -17.35
C GLN A 304 28.85 72.60 -16.31
N LEU A 305 29.97 73.14 -15.81
CA LEU A 305 30.80 72.49 -14.80
C LEU A 305 30.04 72.31 -13.47
N GLU A 306 29.23 73.29 -13.08
CA GLU A 306 28.33 73.21 -11.92
C GLU A 306 27.25 72.11 -12.10
N SER A 307 26.65 71.98 -13.29
CA SER A 307 25.73 70.87 -13.61
C SER A 307 26.42 69.52 -13.48
N VAL A 308 27.54 69.31 -14.19
CA VAL A 308 28.31 68.06 -14.18
C VAL A 308 28.82 67.72 -12.78
N HIS A 309 29.15 68.71 -11.96
CA HIS A 309 29.49 68.47 -10.55
C HIS A 309 28.28 67.96 -9.76
N SER A 310 27.10 68.56 -9.94
CA SER A 310 25.86 68.10 -9.27
C SER A 310 25.47 66.67 -9.69
N GLU A 311 25.57 66.36 -10.99
CA GLU A 311 25.35 65.03 -11.56
C GLU A 311 26.34 64.00 -10.97
N LYS A 312 27.64 64.34 -10.91
CA LYS A 312 28.66 63.52 -10.26
C LYS A 312 28.33 63.24 -8.79
N MET A 313 27.80 64.20 -8.04
CA MET A 313 27.41 64.00 -6.64
C MET A 313 26.16 63.11 -6.51
N MET A 314 25.20 63.21 -7.43
CA MET A 314 24.04 62.32 -7.47
C MET A 314 24.43 60.88 -7.84
N LEU A 315 25.26 60.70 -8.87
CA LEU A 315 25.80 59.40 -9.27
C LEU A 315 26.63 58.75 -8.15
N HIS A 316 27.41 59.54 -7.39
CA HIS A 316 28.19 59.03 -6.27
C HIS A 316 27.30 58.49 -5.13
N ARG A 317 26.22 59.19 -4.77
CA ARG A 317 25.23 58.70 -3.79
C ARG A 317 24.48 57.46 -4.29
N ASN A 318 24.12 57.41 -5.57
CA ASN A 318 23.47 56.25 -6.16
C ASN A 318 24.39 55.01 -6.17
N LEU A 319 25.70 55.20 -6.44
CA LEU A 319 26.71 54.16 -6.28
C LEU A 319 26.79 53.69 -4.82
N GLU A 320 26.86 54.61 -3.86
CA GLU A 320 26.93 54.27 -2.44
C GLU A 320 25.71 53.46 -1.99
N ASN A 321 24.49 53.93 -2.30
CA ASN A 321 23.23 53.23 -2.01
C ASN A 321 23.22 51.82 -2.61
N THR A 322 23.53 51.66 -3.91
CA THR A 322 23.53 50.34 -4.57
C THR A 322 24.62 49.41 -4.03
N THR A 323 25.74 49.93 -3.52
CA THR A 323 26.72 49.10 -2.80
C THR A 323 26.22 48.64 -1.43
N GLN A 324 25.49 49.48 -0.69
CA GLN A 324 24.86 49.10 0.58
C GLN A 324 23.74 48.06 0.35
N GLU A 325 22.90 48.24 -0.67
CA GLU A 325 21.87 47.26 -1.08
C GLU A 325 22.48 45.91 -1.42
N ARG A 326 23.54 45.87 -2.25
CA ARG A 326 24.29 44.65 -2.57
C ARG A 326 24.76 43.92 -1.31
N ASP A 327 25.32 44.65 -0.34
CA ASP A 327 25.88 44.03 0.86
C ASP A 327 24.78 43.59 1.84
N ASN A 328 23.65 44.30 1.90
CA ASN A 328 22.42 43.83 2.56
C ASN A 328 21.88 42.53 1.94
N PHE A 329 21.82 42.45 0.60
CA PHE A 329 21.44 41.21 -0.10
C PHE A 329 22.44 40.07 0.17
N ARG A 330 23.73 40.36 0.30
CA ARG A 330 24.76 39.38 0.64
C ARG A 330 24.61 38.82 2.06
N ILE A 331 24.24 39.66 3.02
CA ILE A 331 23.89 39.24 4.40
C ILE A 331 22.61 38.39 4.39
N LEU A 332 21.58 38.81 3.63
CA LEU A 332 20.33 38.06 3.49
C LEU A 332 20.55 36.69 2.82
N GLN A 333 21.41 36.61 1.80
CA GLN A 333 21.83 35.38 1.15
C GLN A 333 22.52 34.42 2.13
N ALA A 334 23.44 34.92 2.97
CA ALA A 334 24.10 34.12 4.00
C ALA A 334 23.11 33.57 5.03
N LYS A 335 22.19 34.43 5.52
CA LYS A 335 21.13 34.03 6.45
C LYS A 335 20.21 32.95 5.85
N SER A 336 19.79 33.14 4.59
CA SER A 336 18.99 32.16 3.85
C SER A 336 19.75 30.84 3.66
N GLY A 337 21.03 30.89 3.31
CA GLY A 337 21.90 29.71 3.19
C GLY A 337 22.00 28.89 4.48
N HIS A 338 22.16 29.55 5.64
CA HIS A 338 22.11 28.87 6.93
C HIS A 338 20.74 28.25 7.24
N GLN A 339 19.65 28.93 6.89
CA GLN A 339 18.30 28.43 7.09
C GLN A 339 17.98 27.21 6.19
N ILE A 340 18.49 27.21 4.96
CA ILE A 340 18.47 26.05 4.04
C ILE A 340 19.29 24.89 4.63
N GLN A 341 20.49 25.15 5.17
CA GLN A 341 21.31 24.12 5.81
C GLN A 341 20.60 23.50 7.03
N GLN A 342 19.99 24.31 7.89
CA GLN A 342 19.19 23.84 9.03
C GLN A 342 18.06 22.91 8.59
N LEU A 343 17.22 23.36 7.65
CA LEU A 343 16.12 22.54 7.10
C LEU A 343 16.64 21.26 6.42
N THR A 344 17.79 21.30 5.74
CA THR A 344 18.42 20.11 5.14
C THR A 344 18.88 19.11 6.21
N THR A 345 19.42 19.58 7.34
CA THR A 345 19.76 18.69 8.48
C THR A 345 18.52 18.14 9.19
N GLU A 346 17.42 18.90 9.27
CA GLU A 346 16.14 18.40 9.80
C GLU A 346 15.51 17.36 8.88
N ILE A 347 15.56 17.55 7.55
CA ILE A 347 15.09 16.57 6.57
C ILE A 347 15.87 15.26 6.71
N SER A 348 17.20 15.28 6.69
CA SER A 348 18.01 14.05 6.81
C SER A 348 17.84 13.33 8.17
N ALA A 349 17.66 14.08 9.27
CA ALA A 349 17.30 13.50 10.55
C ALA A 349 15.91 12.82 10.53
N ASN A 350 14.94 13.41 9.83
CA ASN A 350 13.62 12.82 9.63
C ASN A 350 13.66 11.60 8.68
N GLU A 351 14.50 11.58 7.65
CA GLU A 351 14.70 10.42 6.78
C GLU A 351 15.27 9.23 7.56
N VAL A 352 16.30 9.44 8.39
CA VAL A 352 16.84 8.39 9.28
C VAL A 352 15.75 7.87 10.23
N LYS A 353 14.91 8.77 10.78
CA LYS A 353 13.79 8.40 11.64
C LYS A 353 12.71 7.60 10.90
N ILE A 354 12.34 7.99 9.68
CA ILE A 354 11.41 7.26 8.80
C ILE A 354 11.95 5.87 8.50
N ASN A 355 13.24 5.75 8.15
CA ASN A 355 13.87 4.46 7.89
C ASN A 355 13.86 3.54 9.14
N SER A 356 14.13 4.10 10.33
CA SER A 356 14.02 3.34 11.59
C SER A 356 12.59 2.85 11.89
N LEU A 357 11.57 3.64 11.51
CA LEU A 357 10.16 3.26 11.66
C LEU A 357 9.75 2.21 10.62
N ASN A 358 10.23 2.32 9.38
CA ASN A 358 9.98 1.34 8.31
C ASN A 358 10.54 -0.05 8.68
N LEU A 359 11.78 -0.12 9.20
CA LEU A 359 12.36 -1.38 9.70
C LEU A 359 11.53 -2.00 10.84
N LYS A 360 10.97 -1.16 11.72
CA LYS A 360 10.09 -1.60 12.83
C LYS A 360 8.72 -2.06 12.33
N ILE A 361 8.17 -1.42 11.31
CA ILE A 361 6.95 -1.85 10.60
C ILE A 361 7.19 -3.20 9.90
N GLU A 362 8.34 -3.39 9.28
CA GLU A 362 8.72 -4.67 8.64
C GLU A 362 8.83 -5.81 9.67
N HIS A 363 9.49 -5.57 10.81
CA HIS A 363 9.54 -6.54 11.91
C HIS A 363 8.13 -6.90 12.43
N LEU A 364 7.26 -5.90 12.65
CA LEU A 364 5.88 -6.14 13.07
C LEU A 364 5.07 -6.89 12.00
N ASN A 365 5.25 -6.58 10.71
CA ASN A 365 4.60 -7.28 9.60
C ASN A 365 5.07 -8.75 9.50
N ASN A 366 6.34 -9.03 9.74
CA ASN A 366 6.85 -10.39 9.77
C ASN A 366 6.29 -11.17 10.98
N HIS A 367 6.23 -10.55 12.16
CA HIS A 367 5.59 -11.16 13.33
C HIS A 367 4.07 -11.39 13.13
N ILE A 368 3.39 -10.50 12.40
CA ILE A 368 1.99 -10.72 12.00
C ILE A 368 1.86 -11.95 11.08
N LYS A 369 2.77 -12.15 10.12
CA LYS A 369 2.79 -13.37 9.27
C LYS A 369 3.05 -14.63 10.08
N GLU A 370 3.98 -14.58 11.04
CA GLU A 370 4.25 -15.69 11.99
C GLU A 370 2.97 -16.06 12.75
N LEU A 371 2.35 -15.10 13.43
CA LEU A 371 1.12 -15.29 14.19
C LEU A 371 -0.06 -15.76 13.31
N GLN A 372 -0.17 -15.28 12.06
CA GLN A 372 -1.16 -15.79 11.10
C GLN A 372 -0.89 -17.25 10.71
N SER A 373 0.38 -17.64 10.56
CA SER A 373 0.75 -19.04 10.29
C SER A 373 0.48 -19.95 11.49
N GLU A 374 0.76 -19.48 12.71
CA GLU A 374 0.42 -20.20 13.93
C GLU A 374 -1.10 -20.34 14.09
N LEU A 375 -1.86 -19.26 13.90
CA LEU A 375 -3.32 -19.27 13.97
C LEU A 375 -3.89 -20.31 13.00
N LYS A 376 -3.47 -20.30 11.74
CA LYS A 376 -3.89 -21.28 10.72
C LYS A 376 -3.51 -22.72 11.13
N ASN A 377 -2.35 -22.93 11.74
CA ASN A 377 -1.96 -24.23 12.27
C ASN A 377 -2.83 -24.67 13.48
N LYS A 378 -3.22 -23.75 14.37
CA LYS A 378 -4.18 -24.03 15.46
C LYS A 378 -5.59 -24.30 14.91
N GLU A 379 -6.04 -23.59 13.88
CA GLU A 379 -7.33 -23.85 13.21
C GLU A 379 -7.37 -25.22 12.53
N ASN A 380 -6.28 -25.62 11.86
CA ASN A 380 -6.11 -26.98 11.31
C ASN A 380 -6.16 -28.04 12.42
N LEU A 381 -5.50 -27.81 13.56
CA LEU A 381 -5.56 -28.71 14.71
C LEU A 381 -6.98 -28.79 15.32
N VAL A 382 -7.67 -27.66 15.48
CA VAL A 382 -9.04 -27.60 16.01
C VAL A 382 -10.04 -28.26 15.07
N THR A 383 -9.88 -28.13 13.75
CA THR A 383 -10.74 -28.82 12.78
C THR A 383 -10.48 -30.33 12.73
N GLY A 384 -9.23 -30.77 12.92
CA GLY A 384 -8.87 -32.17 13.19
C GLY A 384 -9.55 -32.72 14.44
N LEU A 385 -9.35 -32.08 15.60
CA LEU A 385 -9.98 -32.49 16.87
C LEU A 385 -11.52 -32.47 16.80
N ARG A 386 -12.13 -31.58 16.00
CA ARG A 386 -13.59 -31.57 15.70
C ARG A 386 -14.04 -32.71 14.77
N LYS A 387 -13.16 -33.29 13.95
CA LYS A 387 -13.42 -34.54 13.22
C LYS A 387 -13.34 -35.73 14.17
N ASP A 388 -12.26 -35.83 14.95
CA ASP A 388 -12.04 -36.93 15.88
C ASP A 388 -13.13 -37.00 16.96
N MET A 389 -13.56 -35.85 17.52
CA MET A 389 -14.69 -35.78 18.44
C MET A 389 -16.01 -36.25 17.80
N ARG A 390 -16.25 -36.01 16.50
CA ARG A 390 -17.45 -36.53 15.80
C ARG A 390 -17.37 -38.04 15.62
N GLU A 391 -16.21 -38.57 15.26
CA GLU A 391 -16.00 -40.03 15.15
C GLU A 391 -16.14 -40.73 16.51
N MET A 392 -15.61 -40.15 17.58
CA MET A 392 -15.75 -40.68 18.94
C MET A 392 -17.21 -40.59 19.44
N LYS A 393 -17.95 -39.54 19.10
CA LYS A 393 -19.40 -39.47 19.37
C LYS A 393 -20.18 -40.55 18.61
N ALA A 394 -19.90 -40.76 17.33
CA ALA A 394 -20.54 -41.81 16.53
C ALA A 394 -20.22 -43.22 17.07
N LYS A 395 -18.96 -43.48 17.46
CA LYS A 395 -18.56 -44.72 18.14
C LYS A 395 -19.32 -44.91 19.47
N ASN A 396 -19.43 -43.86 20.28
CA ASN A 396 -20.16 -43.91 21.54
C ASN A 396 -21.66 -44.17 21.34
N GLU A 397 -22.29 -43.55 20.34
CA GLU A 397 -23.70 -43.80 19.99
C GLU A 397 -23.94 -45.24 19.53
N MET A 398 -23.02 -45.81 18.72
CA MET A 398 -23.07 -47.23 18.36
C MET A 398 -22.93 -48.14 19.58
N LEU A 399 -22.01 -47.84 20.50
CA LEU A 399 -21.85 -48.61 21.74
C LEU A 399 -23.09 -48.51 22.65
N SER A 400 -23.69 -47.33 22.81
CA SER A 400 -24.94 -47.17 23.56
C SER A 400 -26.10 -47.98 22.94
N LYS A 401 -26.20 -48.02 21.59
CA LYS A 401 -27.17 -48.87 20.90
C LYS A 401 -26.87 -50.36 21.10
N THR A 402 -25.61 -50.78 21.14
CA THR A 402 -25.24 -52.17 21.45
C THR A 402 -25.63 -52.55 22.88
N ILE A 403 -25.29 -51.71 23.86
CA ILE A 403 -25.65 -51.89 25.28
C ILE A 403 -27.17 -52.02 25.43
N SER A 404 -27.95 -51.10 24.87
CA SER A 404 -29.42 -51.15 24.96
C SER A 404 -30.04 -52.39 24.29
N ASN A 405 -29.45 -52.86 23.19
CA ASN A 405 -29.84 -54.12 22.56
C ASN A 405 -29.50 -55.35 23.42
N ASP A 406 -28.40 -55.32 24.17
CA ASP A 406 -28.00 -56.41 25.06
C ASP A 406 -28.78 -56.39 26.38
N GLU A 407 -29.08 -55.22 26.94
CA GLU A 407 -30.04 -55.04 28.05
C GLU A 407 -31.40 -55.65 27.72
N LEU A 408 -31.91 -55.41 26.50
CA LEU A 408 -33.17 -55.99 26.02
C LEU A 408 -33.09 -57.52 25.89
N LYS A 409 -31.94 -58.10 25.53
CA LYS A 409 -31.72 -59.56 25.52
C LYS A 409 -31.67 -60.13 26.94
N PHE A 410 -30.98 -59.46 27.86
CA PHE A 410 -30.92 -59.87 29.27
C PHE A 410 -32.30 -59.82 29.93
N MET A 411 -33.13 -58.82 29.60
CA MET A 411 -34.51 -58.74 30.09
C MET A 411 -35.35 -59.93 29.58
N LYS A 412 -35.26 -60.28 28.29
CA LYS A 412 -35.96 -61.46 27.72
C LYS A 412 -35.50 -62.78 28.35
N MET A 413 -34.19 -63.01 28.39
CA MET A 413 -33.57 -64.16 29.07
C MET A 413 -33.99 -64.23 30.56
N GLY A 414 -34.15 -63.09 31.23
CA GLY A 414 -34.67 -63.01 32.59
C GLY A 414 -36.12 -63.46 32.74
N HIS A 415 -36.99 -63.10 31.78
CA HIS A 415 -38.37 -63.61 31.74
C HIS A 415 -38.40 -65.12 31.44
N GLU A 416 -37.66 -65.58 30.42
CA GLU A 416 -37.54 -67.00 30.05
C GLU A 416 -37.06 -67.85 31.24
N LEU A 417 -36.02 -67.40 31.97
CA LEU A 417 -35.54 -68.08 33.18
C LEU A 417 -36.57 -68.12 34.31
N GLU A 418 -37.43 -67.11 34.45
CA GLU A 418 -38.48 -67.11 35.47
C GLU A 418 -39.70 -67.95 35.06
N GLU A 419 -39.95 -68.12 33.76
CA GLU A 419 -40.92 -69.11 33.26
C GLU A 419 -40.41 -70.55 33.46
N MET A 420 -39.17 -70.85 33.09
CA MET A 420 -38.52 -72.13 33.39
C MET A 420 -38.50 -72.46 34.89
N ARG A 421 -38.39 -71.45 35.77
CA ARG A 421 -38.51 -71.61 37.23
C ARG A 421 -39.93 -71.97 37.65
N LYS A 422 -40.96 -71.34 37.09
CA LYS A 422 -42.38 -71.69 37.37
C LYS A 422 -42.68 -73.12 36.92
N GLU A 423 -42.24 -73.51 35.73
CA GLU A 423 -42.38 -74.89 35.23
C GLU A 423 -41.69 -75.90 36.13
N ARG A 424 -40.41 -75.67 36.47
CA ARG A 424 -39.65 -76.51 37.42
C ARG A 424 -40.36 -76.62 38.78
N ASN A 425 -40.91 -75.53 39.30
CA ASN A 425 -41.65 -75.53 40.57
C ASN A 425 -42.96 -76.33 40.46
N LEU A 426 -43.67 -76.23 39.34
CA LEU A 426 -44.88 -77.02 39.05
C LEU A 426 -44.57 -78.51 38.95
N VAL A 427 -43.51 -78.89 38.21
CA VAL A 427 -43.03 -80.28 38.11
C VAL A 427 -42.58 -80.80 39.47
N GLY A 428 -41.87 -79.99 40.26
CA GLY A 428 -41.50 -80.33 41.64
C GLY A 428 -42.72 -80.63 42.53
N LEU A 429 -43.75 -79.79 42.46
CA LEU A 429 -45.01 -80.02 43.19
C LEU A 429 -45.75 -81.27 42.71
N GLN A 430 -45.72 -81.57 41.40
CA GLN A 430 -46.27 -82.81 40.85
C GLN A 430 -45.48 -84.04 41.32
N MET A 431 -44.15 -83.96 41.41
CA MET A 431 -43.30 -85.03 41.94
C MET A 431 -43.55 -85.28 43.43
N VAL A 432 -43.74 -84.24 44.25
CA VAL A 432 -44.11 -84.40 45.66
C VAL A 432 -45.45 -85.14 45.77
N ARG A 433 -46.51 -84.66 45.09
CA ARG A 433 -47.82 -85.34 45.07
C ARG A 433 -47.74 -86.79 44.60
N ARG A 434 -46.91 -87.09 43.60
CA ARG A 434 -46.65 -88.46 43.12
C ARG A 434 -45.93 -89.33 44.15
N ASN A 435 -45.01 -88.76 44.93
CA ASN A 435 -44.37 -89.47 46.04
C ASN A 435 -45.37 -89.74 47.18
N ASP A 436 -46.24 -88.80 47.51
CA ASP A 436 -47.30 -88.96 48.50
C ASP A 436 -48.30 -90.06 48.06
N GLU A 437 -48.73 -90.04 46.79
CA GLU A 437 -49.53 -91.10 46.16
C GLU A 437 -48.82 -92.47 46.29
N ILE A 438 -47.52 -92.55 46.04
CA ILE A 438 -46.71 -93.78 46.18
C ILE A 438 -46.62 -94.25 47.64
N VAL A 439 -46.52 -93.36 48.63
CA VAL A 439 -46.52 -93.72 50.05
C VAL A 439 -47.88 -94.35 50.43
N VAL A 440 -48.99 -93.69 50.09
CA VAL A 440 -50.34 -94.22 50.35
C VAL A 440 -50.59 -95.55 49.62
N ILE A 441 -50.02 -95.75 48.42
CA ILE A 441 -50.09 -97.05 47.72
C ILE A 441 -49.27 -98.12 48.43
N LYS A 442 -48.07 -97.80 48.96
CA LYS A 442 -47.25 -98.74 49.75
C LYS A 442 -47.94 -99.14 51.05
N GLU A 443 -48.58 -98.20 51.75
CA GLU A 443 -49.37 -98.50 52.95
C GLU A 443 -50.55 -99.44 52.64
N LYS A 444 -51.30 -99.16 51.57
CA LYS A 444 -52.37 -100.05 51.09
C LYS A 444 -51.85 -101.44 50.70
N LEU A 445 -50.70 -101.52 50.04
CA LEU A 445 -50.03 -102.78 49.71
C LEU A 445 -49.66 -103.56 50.99
N GLN A 446 -49.09 -102.89 52.00
CA GLN A 446 -48.71 -103.53 53.27
C GLN A 446 -49.94 -104.02 54.04
N ILE A 447 -51.04 -103.26 54.05
CA ILE A 447 -52.31 -103.69 54.67
C ILE A 447 -52.88 -104.91 53.94
N ALA A 448 -52.86 -104.93 52.60
CA ALA A 448 -53.30 -106.07 51.80
C ALA A 448 -52.40 -107.31 52.00
N GLN A 449 -51.08 -107.12 52.09
CA GLN A 449 -50.13 -108.20 52.38
C GLN A 449 -50.35 -108.78 53.78
N ASN A 450 -50.46 -107.94 54.81
CA ASN A 450 -50.78 -108.36 56.17
C ASN A 450 -52.11 -109.14 56.24
N ALA A 451 -53.12 -108.73 55.46
CA ALA A 451 -54.40 -109.45 55.37
C ALA A 451 -54.24 -110.82 54.67
N LEU A 452 -53.43 -110.90 53.60
CA LEU A 452 -53.11 -112.14 52.90
C LEU A 452 -52.31 -113.12 53.77
N ASP A 453 -51.32 -112.64 54.51
CA ASP A 453 -50.48 -113.45 55.40
C ASP A 453 -51.30 -113.99 56.58
N ASN A 454 -52.20 -113.18 57.15
CA ASN A 454 -53.18 -113.63 58.13
C ASN A 454 -54.14 -114.68 57.56
N GLY A 455 -54.68 -114.47 56.36
CA GLY A 455 -55.55 -115.43 55.68
C GLY A 455 -54.84 -116.75 55.35
N THR A 456 -53.59 -116.69 54.91
CA THR A 456 -52.73 -117.85 54.67
C THR A 456 -52.41 -118.60 55.96
N THR A 457 -52.17 -117.88 57.06
CA THR A 457 -51.95 -118.48 58.38
C THR A 457 -53.20 -119.20 58.89
N GLN A 458 -54.39 -118.59 58.76
CA GLN A 458 -55.66 -119.22 59.10
C GLN A 458 -55.97 -120.43 58.20
N TYR A 459 -55.69 -120.34 56.90
CA TYR A 459 -55.82 -121.48 55.98
C TYR A 459 -54.92 -122.65 56.40
N ASN A 460 -53.64 -122.38 56.71
CA ASN A 460 -52.69 -123.40 57.15
C ASN A 460 -53.11 -124.04 58.48
N GLN A 461 -53.66 -123.27 59.42
CA GLN A 461 -54.26 -123.80 60.65
C GLN A 461 -55.42 -124.76 60.33
N ARG A 462 -56.37 -124.36 59.47
CA ARG A 462 -57.50 -125.22 59.05
C ARG A 462 -57.04 -126.47 58.30
N VAL A 463 -55.96 -126.41 57.52
CA VAL A 463 -55.36 -127.59 56.87
C VAL A 463 -54.76 -128.55 57.91
N GLU A 464 -54.11 -128.04 58.95
CA GLU A 464 -53.60 -128.85 60.06
C GLU A 464 -54.73 -129.45 60.91
N ASP A 465 -55.79 -128.70 61.20
CA ASP A 465 -57.00 -129.22 61.85
C ASP A 465 -57.61 -130.38 61.04
N ILE A 466 -57.70 -130.24 59.71
CA ILE A 466 -58.15 -131.30 58.80
C ILE A 466 -57.18 -132.49 58.84
N ARG A 467 -55.87 -132.27 58.99
CA ARG A 467 -54.87 -133.36 59.13
C ARG A 467 -55.05 -134.12 60.45
N LEU A 468 -55.28 -133.40 61.55
CA LEU A 468 -55.55 -133.98 62.86
C LEU A 468 -56.88 -134.76 62.88
N LEU A 469 -57.95 -134.19 62.33
CA LEU A 469 -59.24 -134.87 62.17
C LEU A 469 -59.14 -136.12 61.28
N LYS A 470 -58.37 -136.08 60.19
CA LYS A 470 -58.10 -137.27 59.35
C LYS A 470 -57.32 -138.35 60.13
N LYS A 471 -56.36 -137.95 60.98
CA LYS A 471 -55.66 -138.89 61.87
C LYS A 471 -56.63 -139.51 62.87
N GLU A 472 -57.53 -138.73 63.46
CA GLU A 472 -58.49 -139.23 64.45
C GLU A 472 -59.55 -140.15 63.83
N ILE A 473 -60.04 -139.83 62.63
CA ILE A 473 -60.87 -140.75 61.83
C ILE A 473 -60.11 -142.07 61.57
N SER A 474 -58.80 -142.02 61.29
CA SER A 474 -57.98 -143.23 61.14
C SER A 474 -57.84 -144.01 62.46
N ASN A 475 -57.62 -143.33 63.59
CA ASN A 475 -57.55 -143.94 64.92
C ASN A 475 -58.86 -144.69 65.23
N LEU A 476 -60.00 -144.00 65.18
CA LEU A 476 -61.34 -144.54 65.43
C LEU A 476 -61.71 -145.66 64.45
N HIS A 477 -61.25 -145.58 63.19
CA HIS A 477 -61.44 -146.67 62.23
C HIS A 477 -60.63 -147.91 62.63
N THR A 478 -59.35 -147.76 63.01
CA THR A 478 -58.54 -148.89 63.49
C THR A 478 -59.10 -149.48 64.78
N GLU A 479 -59.57 -148.66 65.72
CA GLU A 479 -60.25 -149.13 66.93
C GLU A 479 -61.53 -149.90 66.60
N SER A 480 -62.40 -149.37 65.71
CA SER A 480 -63.59 -150.07 65.23
C SER A 480 -63.26 -151.43 64.59
N VAL A 481 -62.16 -151.52 63.82
CA VAL A 481 -61.68 -152.77 63.23
C VAL A 481 -61.15 -153.73 64.29
N CYS A 482 -60.40 -153.26 65.29
CA CYS A 482 -59.94 -154.07 66.42
C CYS A 482 -61.12 -154.60 67.26
N LEU A 483 -62.09 -153.76 67.58
CA LEU A 483 -63.32 -154.15 68.31
C LEU A 483 -64.15 -155.16 67.51
N LYS A 484 -64.28 -155.00 66.18
CA LYS A 484 -64.92 -156.02 65.31
C LYS A 484 -64.18 -157.36 65.34
N HIS A 485 -62.84 -157.36 65.36
CA HIS A 485 -62.05 -158.58 65.52
C HIS A 485 -62.23 -159.20 66.91
N ALA A 486 -62.29 -158.40 67.98
CA ALA A 486 -62.54 -158.87 69.35
C ALA A 486 -63.94 -159.49 69.50
N ILE A 487 -64.97 -158.87 68.90
CA ILE A 487 -66.34 -159.41 68.84
C ILE A 487 -66.36 -160.73 68.06
N LYS A 488 -65.68 -160.82 66.92
CA LYS A 488 -65.57 -162.06 66.13
C LYS A 488 -64.86 -163.17 66.91
N SER A 489 -63.73 -162.87 67.54
CA SER A 489 -63.00 -163.78 68.43
C SER A 489 -63.87 -164.26 69.60
N THR A 490 -64.66 -163.37 70.21
CA THR A 490 -65.62 -163.72 71.26
C THR A 490 -66.74 -164.63 70.73
N ALA A 491 -67.24 -164.40 69.52
CA ALA A 491 -68.22 -165.28 68.88
C ALA A 491 -67.64 -166.66 68.54
N ASP A 492 -66.39 -166.73 68.11
CA ASP A 492 -65.69 -167.99 67.82
C ASP A 492 -65.35 -168.74 69.12
N MET A 493 -64.99 -168.06 70.22
CA MET A 493 -64.90 -168.66 71.55
C MET A 493 -66.25 -169.19 72.05
N ARG A 494 -67.37 -168.50 71.78
CA ARG A 494 -68.73 -169.02 72.08
C ARG A 494 -69.06 -170.28 71.28
N LYS A 495 -68.68 -170.36 69.99
CA LYS A 495 -68.80 -171.60 69.20
C LYS A 495 -67.95 -172.72 69.79
N GLU A 496 -66.74 -172.42 70.24
CA GLU A 496 -65.84 -173.41 70.83
C GLU A 496 -66.34 -173.89 72.20
N ILE A 497 -66.94 -173.03 73.04
CA ILE A 497 -67.66 -173.45 74.25
C ILE A 497 -68.79 -174.43 73.89
N VAL A 498 -69.59 -174.16 72.85
CA VAL A 498 -70.64 -175.09 72.39
C VAL A 498 -70.05 -176.38 71.81
N ARG A 499 -68.91 -176.33 71.11
CA ARG A 499 -68.18 -177.51 70.62
C ARG A 499 -67.67 -178.35 71.78
N LEU A 500 -67.08 -177.74 72.79
CA LEU A 500 -66.60 -178.39 74.01
C LEU A 500 -67.75 -178.93 74.87
N GLN A 501 -68.89 -178.25 74.96
CA GLN A 501 -70.10 -178.79 75.61
C GLN A 501 -70.65 -180.01 74.85
N ARG A 502 -70.70 -179.97 73.52
CA ARG A 502 -71.08 -181.13 72.69
C ARG A 502 -70.09 -182.28 72.86
N SER A 503 -68.79 -182.00 72.82
CA SER A 503 -67.72 -182.99 73.03
C SER A 503 -67.75 -183.57 74.44
N LEU A 504 -68.00 -182.76 75.48
CA LEU A 504 -68.18 -183.21 76.86
C LEU A 504 -69.44 -184.07 77.00
N ASN A 505 -70.52 -183.76 76.29
CA ASN A 505 -71.73 -184.57 76.31
C ASN A 505 -71.55 -185.89 75.53
N GLN A 506 -70.80 -185.86 74.42
CA GLN A 506 -70.34 -187.06 73.72
C GLN A 506 -69.43 -187.90 74.61
N GLU A 507 -68.48 -187.32 75.33
CA GLU A 507 -67.65 -188.05 76.30
C GLU A 507 -68.45 -188.53 77.53
N ARG A 508 -69.52 -187.85 77.95
CA ARG A 508 -70.46 -188.38 78.96
C ARG A 508 -71.28 -189.56 78.45
N ILE A 509 -71.68 -189.56 77.18
CA ILE A 509 -72.31 -190.71 76.51
C ILE A 509 -71.29 -191.83 76.33
N ARG A 510 -70.05 -191.50 75.96
CA ARG A 510 -68.92 -192.43 75.80
C ARG A 510 -68.53 -193.07 77.12
N ILE A 511 -68.44 -192.31 78.21
CA ILE A 511 -68.22 -192.84 79.57
C ILE A 511 -69.39 -193.74 79.98
N ARG A 512 -70.64 -193.39 79.62
CA ARG A 512 -71.81 -194.23 79.90
C ARG A 512 -71.74 -195.56 79.15
N ALA A 513 -71.46 -195.53 77.84
CA ALA A 513 -71.22 -196.72 77.03
C ALA A 513 -70.01 -197.52 77.54
N LEU A 514 -68.88 -196.88 77.84
CA LEU A 514 -67.70 -197.50 78.45
C LEU A 514 -67.95 -198.01 79.88
N THR A 515 -69.02 -197.61 80.55
CA THR A 515 -69.46 -198.18 81.85
C THR A 515 -70.33 -199.43 81.64
N GLU A 516 -70.94 -199.58 80.47
CA GLU A 516 -71.55 -200.82 80.01
C GLU A 516 -70.47 -201.77 79.45
N ASP A 517 -69.54 -201.28 78.62
CA ASP A 517 -68.36 -202.04 78.14
C ASP A 517 -67.42 -202.43 79.31
N ALA A 518 -67.38 -201.67 80.40
CA ALA A 518 -66.66 -202.06 81.62
C ALA A 518 -67.25 -203.31 82.30
N LYS A 519 -68.44 -203.76 81.91
CA LYS A 519 -68.99 -205.07 82.30
C LYS A 519 -68.56 -206.20 81.35
N THR A 520 -68.02 -205.91 80.16
CA THR A 520 -67.56 -206.86 79.12
C THR A 520 -66.42 -206.26 78.24
N PRO A 521 -65.13 -206.45 78.57
CA PRO A 521 -64.04 -205.51 78.20
C PRO A 521 -63.19 -205.81 76.93
N THR A 522 -62.74 -204.74 76.21
CA THR A 522 -61.57 -204.65 75.26
C THR A 522 -61.07 -203.16 75.10
N GLY A 523 -59.91 -202.83 74.45
CA GLY A 523 -59.27 -201.45 74.43
C GLY A 523 -58.39 -201.07 73.17
N VAL A 524 -57.28 -200.27 73.12
CA VAL A 524 -56.29 -199.65 74.09
C VAL A 524 -55.33 -198.54 73.45
N HIS A 525 -55.03 -197.39 74.15
CA HIS A 525 -53.80 -196.47 74.17
C HIS A 525 -53.25 -195.42 73.08
N ARG A 526 -52.75 -194.23 73.57
CA ARG A 526 -51.46 -193.40 73.31
C ARG A 526 -51.25 -192.18 72.31
N TRP A 527 -50.03 -191.50 72.28
CA TRP A 527 -49.67 -190.07 71.81
C TRP A 527 -48.22 -189.79 71.14
N ARG A 528 -47.92 -188.69 70.32
CA ARG A 528 -46.53 -188.11 69.94
C ARG A 528 -46.35 -186.64 69.27
N ILE A 529 -45.14 -186.18 68.73
CA ILE A 529 -44.58 -184.75 68.56
C ILE A 529 -43.64 -184.40 67.28
N LEU A 530 -43.11 -183.14 67.02
CA LEU A 530 -42.50 -182.48 65.76
C LEU A 530 -41.08 -181.68 65.84
N LYS A 531 -40.54 -180.87 64.81
CA LYS A 531 -39.16 -180.18 64.70
C LYS A 531 -38.87 -178.95 63.69
N GLY A 532 -37.70 -178.20 63.72
CA GLY A 532 -37.11 -177.18 62.71
C GLY A 532 -35.76 -176.37 63.05
N GLU A 533 -34.98 -175.67 62.12
CA GLU A 533 -33.62 -174.99 62.34
C GLU A 533 -33.04 -173.85 61.34
N ASP A 534 -31.72 -173.42 61.35
CA ASP A 534 -31.12 -172.04 61.01
C ASP A 534 -29.64 -171.92 60.34
N PRO A 535 -29.07 -170.76 59.82
CA PRO A 535 -27.82 -170.62 58.96
C PRO A 535 -26.51 -169.81 59.41
N LYS A 536 -25.74 -169.05 58.54
CA LYS A 536 -24.25 -168.71 58.68
C LYS A 536 -23.58 -167.37 58.15
N LYS A 537 -22.26 -167.14 58.46
CA LYS A 537 -21.48 -165.86 58.58
C LYS A 537 -20.69 -165.23 57.38
N PHE A 538 -20.23 -165.96 56.34
CA PHE A 538 -19.22 -165.46 55.37
C PHE A 538 -19.63 -164.20 54.58
N GLN A 539 -20.90 -164.11 54.18
CA GLN A 539 -21.46 -163.05 53.32
C GLN A 539 -21.34 -161.62 53.90
N LEU A 540 -20.99 -161.48 55.18
CA LEU A 540 -20.85 -160.18 55.85
C LEU A 540 -19.52 -159.46 55.52
N LEU A 541 -18.45 -160.20 55.20
CA LEU A 541 -17.10 -159.65 55.03
C LEU A 541 -16.87 -159.03 53.65
N GLU A 542 -17.31 -159.70 52.59
CA GLU A 542 -17.22 -159.22 51.20
C GLU A 542 -17.85 -157.82 51.03
N LYS A 543 -19.03 -157.64 51.64
CA LYS A 543 -19.81 -156.40 51.62
C LYS A 543 -19.07 -155.19 52.23
N LEU A 544 -18.10 -155.42 53.12
CA LEU A 544 -17.35 -154.37 53.81
C LEU A 544 -16.20 -153.81 52.96
N GLN A 545 -15.47 -154.66 52.23
CA GLN A 545 -14.36 -154.23 51.36
C GLN A 545 -14.83 -153.36 50.18
N VAL A 546 -16.01 -153.66 49.62
CA VAL A 546 -16.61 -152.89 48.51
C VAL A 546 -16.89 -151.44 48.92
N LEU A 547 -17.32 -151.21 50.17
CA LEU A 547 -17.63 -149.89 50.70
C LEU A 547 -16.37 -149.03 50.90
N GLN A 548 -15.27 -149.61 51.40
CA GLN A 548 -14.01 -148.89 51.60
C GLN A 548 -13.40 -148.37 50.29
N LYS A 549 -13.39 -149.18 49.21
CA LYS A 549 -12.92 -148.75 47.89
C LYS A 549 -13.73 -147.58 47.31
N ARG A 550 -15.04 -147.52 47.61
CA ARG A 550 -15.93 -146.44 47.15
C ARG A 550 -15.61 -145.10 47.82
N ALA A 551 -15.35 -145.11 49.13
CA ALA A 551 -15.03 -143.92 49.91
C ALA A 551 -13.72 -143.24 49.45
N LEU A 552 -12.65 -144.03 49.23
CA LEU A 552 -11.35 -143.51 48.78
C LEU A 552 -11.44 -142.78 47.44
N LYS A 553 -12.16 -143.35 46.46
CA LYS A 553 -12.34 -142.71 45.13
C LYS A 553 -12.99 -141.33 45.25
N GLN A 554 -14.03 -141.22 46.07
CA GLN A 554 -14.81 -139.99 46.26
C GLN A 554 -14.01 -138.89 47.01
N SER A 555 -13.06 -139.28 47.87
CA SER A 555 -12.13 -138.34 48.54
C SER A 555 -11.14 -137.69 47.57
N ILE A 556 -10.58 -138.47 46.63
CA ILE A 556 -9.63 -137.98 45.61
C ILE A 556 -10.32 -136.99 44.66
N GLU A 557 -11.55 -137.31 44.23
CA GLU A 557 -12.34 -136.49 43.31
C GLU A 557 -12.65 -135.10 43.91
N ASN A 558 -13.03 -135.04 45.19
CA ASN A 558 -13.23 -133.79 45.92
C ASN A 558 -11.94 -132.94 46.04
N SER A 559 -10.76 -133.56 46.17
CA SER A 559 -9.47 -132.86 46.22
C SER A 559 -9.17 -132.18 44.87
N ASN A 560 -9.36 -132.92 43.77
CA ASN A 560 -9.13 -132.42 42.41
C ASN A 560 -10.06 -131.24 42.04
N ILE A 561 -11.30 -131.23 42.55
CA ILE A 561 -12.24 -130.11 42.36
C ILE A 561 -11.76 -128.85 43.11
N LYS A 562 -11.27 -129.00 44.35
CA LYS A 562 -10.74 -127.86 45.13
C LYS A 562 -9.53 -127.21 44.46
N ASN A 563 -8.60 -128.01 43.93
CA ASN A 563 -7.40 -127.48 43.26
C ASN A 563 -7.77 -126.66 42.01
N LYS A 564 -8.65 -127.18 41.16
CA LYS A 564 -9.17 -126.45 39.97
C LYS A 564 -9.87 -125.13 40.33
N PHE A 565 -10.60 -125.10 41.45
CA PHE A 565 -11.23 -123.87 41.95
C PHE A 565 -10.18 -122.84 42.38
N ALA A 566 -9.12 -123.24 43.08
CA ALA A 566 -8.03 -122.35 43.49
C ALA A 566 -7.24 -121.78 42.29
N GLU A 567 -7.02 -122.58 41.24
CA GLU A 567 -6.41 -122.14 39.97
C GLU A 567 -7.30 -121.14 39.23
N ALA A 568 -8.60 -121.41 39.14
CA ALA A 568 -9.59 -120.49 38.57
C ALA A 568 -9.68 -119.17 39.34
N GLN A 569 -9.56 -119.20 40.68
CA GLN A 569 -9.53 -117.99 41.49
C GLN A 569 -8.24 -117.19 41.28
N LYS A 570 -7.06 -117.84 41.33
CA LYS A 570 -5.76 -117.17 41.08
C LYS A 570 -5.73 -116.49 39.70
N THR A 571 -6.23 -117.14 38.67
CA THR A 571 -6.30 -116.58 37.31
C THR A 571 -7.31 -115.43 37.19
N ASN A 572 -8.44 -115.48 37.91
CA ASN A 572 -9.38 -114.35 38.00
C ASN A 572 -8.74 -113.13 38.69
N GLU A 573 -7.95 -113.35 39.75
CA GLU A 573 -7.27 -112.30 40.48
C GLU A 573 -6.07 -111.69 39.73
N THR A 574 -5.34 -112.46 38.92
CA THR A 574 -4.31 -111.90 38.03
C THR A 574 -4.94 -111.13 36.86
N LEU A 575 -6.05 -111.61 36.29
CA LEU A 575 -6.82 -110.87 35.28
C LEU A 575 -7.37 -109.55 35.84
N LYS A 576 -7.90 -109.52 37.07
CA LYS A 576 -8.32 -108.28 37.74
C LYS A 576 -7.17 -107.30 37.96
N ARG A 577 -5.99 -107.79 38.38
CA ARG A 577 -4.77 -106.96 38.53
C ARG A 577 -4.25 -106.42 37.21
N MET A 578 -4.34 -107.20 36.12
CA MET A 578 -4.03 -106.68 34.78
C MET A 578 -5.07 -105.65 34.34
N LEU A 579 -6.37 -105.89 34.56
CA LEU A 579 -7.42 -104.95 34.19
C LEU A 579 -7.30 -103.59 34.91
N SER A 580 -6.88 -103.58 36.18
CA SER A 580 -6.66 -102.35 36.94
C SER A 580 -5.47 -101.51 36.46
N HIS A 581 -4.54 -102.12 35.70
CA HIS A 581 -3.38 -101.45 35.11
C HIS A 581 -3.58 -101.11 33.61
N MET A 582 -4.70 -101.52 33.01
CA MET A 582 -5.01 -101.25 31.61
C MET A 582 -5.72 -99.88 31.46
N PRO A 583 -5.23 -98.96 30.61
CA PRO A 583 -5.79 -97.62 30.51
C PRO A 583 -7.19 -97.62 29.88
N THR A 584 -8.19 -97.34 30.71
CA THR A 584 -9.61 -97.20 30.36
C THR A 584 -9.85 -96.13 29.30
N VAL A 585 -11.02 -96.18 28.63
CA VAL A 585 -11.38 -95.23 27.55
C VAL A 585 -11.30 -93.77 28.01
N GLU A 586 -11.69 -93.47 29.25
CA GLU A 586 -11.49 -92.14 29.84
C GLU A 586 -10.03 -91.69 29.90
N ILE A 587 -9.11 -92.58 30.27
CA ILE A 587 -7.68 -92.27 30.40
C ILE A 587 -7.11 -91.96 29.02
N LYS A 588 -7.51 -92.72 27.98
CA LYS A 588 -7.17 -92.42 26.59
C LYS A 588 -7.73 -91.07 26.13
N HIS A 589 -8.97 -90.73 26.47
CA HIS A 589 -9.56 -89.43 26.14
C HIS A 589 -8.85 -88.27 26.87
N LYS A 590 -8.58 -88.42 28.17
CA LYS A 590 -7.80 -87.47 29.00
C LYS A 590 -6.39 -87.26 28.42
N LEU A 591 -5.72 -88.32 27.95
CA LEU A 591 -4.42 -88.25 27.27
C LEU A 591 -4.50 -87.45 25.96
N VAL A 592 -5.49 -87.70 25.10
CA VAL A 592 -5.67 -86.96 23.83
C VAL A 592 -5.92 -85.47 24.07
N VAL A 593 -6.74 -85.12 25.08
CA VAL A 593 -6.96 -83.72 25.49
C VAL A 593 -5.66 -83.09 25.98
N GLN A 594 -4.91 -83.77 26.85
CA GLN A 594 -3.61 -83.25 27.35
C GLN A 594 -2.55 -83.12 26.26
N GLN A 595 -2.49 -84.05 25.28
CA GLN A 595 -1.62 -83.90 24.11
C GLN A 595 -2.02 -82.68 23.25
N ARG A 596 -3.32 -82.35 23.16
CA ARG A 596 -3.81 -81.16 22.46
C ARG A 596 -3.40 -79.87 23.17
N ILE A 597 -3.53 -79.84 24.50
CA ILE A 597 -3.08 -78.73 25.36
C ILE A 597 -1.56 -78.56 25.27
N ASN A 598 -0.79 -79.65 25.42
CA ASN A 598 0.67 -79.61 25.29
C ASN A 598 1.10 -79.11 23.91
N ARG A 599 0.48 -79.56 22.82
CA ARG A 599 0.76 -79.02 21.46
C ARG A 599 0.49 -77.52 21.34
N GLN A 600 -0.51 -76.97 22.05
CA GLN A 600 -0.73 -75.52 22.13
C GLN A 600 0.33 -74.81 22.98
N MET A 601 0.71 -75.39 24.12
CA MET A 601 1.77 -74.86 24.99
C MET A 601 3.16 -74.90 24.32
N THR A 602 3.49 -75.95 23.56
CA THR A 602 4.71 -75.99 22.74
C THR A 602 4.70 -74.95 21.63
N LYS A 603 3.54 -74.63 21.04
CA LYS A 603 3.42 -73.51 20.09
C LYS A 603 3.68 -72.16 20.79
N LYS A 604 3.07 -71.91 21.96
CA LYS A 604 3.35 -70.70 22.76
C LYS A 604 4.81 -70.61 23.20
N LEU A 605 5.42 -71.71 23.61
CA LEU A 605 6.85 -71.75 23.97
C LEU A 605 7.74 -71.50 22.75
N LYS A 606 7.33 -71.91 21.53
CA LYS A 606 8.05 -71.56 20.30
C LYS A 606 7.92 -70.08 19.92
N THR A 607 6.76 -69.43 20.12
CA THR A 607 6.65 -67.98 19.91
C THR A 607 7.44 -67.22 20.98
N LEU A 608 7.25 -67.53 22.26
CA LEU A 608 8.01 -66.93 23.37
C LEU A 608 9.54 -67.16 23.26
N SER A 609 9.98 -68.27 22.68
CA SER A 609 11.41 -68.53 22.40
C SER A 609 11.91 -67.74 21.18
N ALA A 610 11.07 -67.50 20.17
CA ALA A 610 11.41 -66.62 19.06
C ALA A 610 11.44 -65.15 19.49
N GLU A 611 10.44 -64.70 20.25
CA GLU A 611 10.39 -63.40 20.94
C GLU A 611 11.63 -63.21 21.80
N ARG A 612 11.97 -64.15 22.69
CA ARG A 612 13.18 -64.08 23.52
C ARG A 612 14.48 -64.17 22.71
N SER A 613 14.48 -64.77 21.52
CA SER A 613 15.63 -64.75 20.61
C SER A 613 15.76 -63.42 19.89
N LEU A 614 14.66 -62.74 19.58
CA LEU A 614 14.65 -61.36 19.09
C LEU A 614 15.10 -60.40 20.20
N ASP A 615 14.59 -60.55 21.43
CA ASP A 615 15.07 -59.82 22.61
C ASP A 615 16.57 -60.04 22.83
N MET A 616 17.08 -61.26 22.64
CA MET A 616 18.52 -61.56 22.75
C MET A 616 19.32 -60.91 21.62
N ILE A 617 18.78 -60.82 20.40
CA ILE A 617 19.43 -60.14 19.26
C ILE A 617 19.39 -58.62 19.46
N GLU A 618 18.29 -58.06 19.94
CA GLU A 618 18.20 -56.65 20.34
C GLU A 618 19.14 -56.34 21.51
N TRP A 619 19.19 -57.19 22.52
CA TRP A 619 20.08 -57.04 23.67
C TRP A 619 21.54 -57.15 23.24
N ASN A 620 21.89 -58.11 22.37
CA ASN A 620 23.24 -58.20 21.79
C ASN A 620 23.57 -57.00 20.87
N SER A 621 22.58 -56.44 20.16
CA SER A 621 22.77 -55.22 19.35
C SER A 621 22.99 -54.00 20.23
N ARG A 622 22.25 -53.89 21.35
CA ARG A 622 22.47 -52.87 22.39
C ARG A 622 23.84 -53.07 23.06
N GLN A 623 24.24 -54.31 23.36
CA GLN A 623 25.56 -54.65 23.89
C GLN A 623 26.68 -54.35 22.89
N PHE A 624 26.51 -54.53 21.59
CA PHE A 624 27.51 -54.10 20.60
C PHE A 624 27.66 -52.57 20.60
N ASN A 625 26.57 -51.82 20.75
CA ASN A 625 26.60 -50.36 20.92
C ASN A 625 27.25 -49.90 22.24
N TYR A 626 27.28 -50.74 23.28
CA TYR A 626 28.02 -50.48 24.53
C TYR A 626 29.47 -51.00 24.50
N ALA A 627 29.73 -52.15 23.87
CA ALA A 627 31.06 -52.75 23.72
C ALA A 627 31.96 -51.91 22.80
N GLY A 628 31.38 -51.20 21.81
CA GLY A 628 32.07 -50.16 21.05
C GLY A 628 32.60 -48.99 21.89
N LYS A 629 32.31 -48.94 23.20
CA LYS A 629 32.87 -47.98 24.18
C LYS A 629 33.80 -48.63 25.22
N LEU A 630 34.04 -49.94 25.17
CA LEU A 630 34.88 -50.67 26.13
C LEU A 630 35.85 -51.64 25.41
N ASN A 631 36.77 -51.07 24.62
CA ASN A 631 37.91 -51.80 24.08
C ASN A 631 38.98 -52.01 25.17
N GLY A 632 39.37 -53.28 25.38
CA GLY A 632 40.68 -53.64 25.94
C GLY A 632 40.76 -53.93 27.44
N MET A 633 40.60 -55.20 27.81
CA MET A 633 41.62 -55.94 28.58
C MET A 633 41.39 -57.47 28.49
N GLU A 634 42.36 -58.25 28.96
CA GLU A 634 42.64 -59.60 28.43
C GLU A 634 41.87 -60.77 29.07
N LYS A 635 41.58 -61.77 28.21
CA LYS A 635 41.77 -63.23 28.35
C LYS A 635 41.68 -63.86 29.77
N PHE A 636 40.96 -64.98 29.88
CA PHE A 636 41.57 -66.33 29.96
C PHE A 636 40.55 -67.39 29.43
N PRO A 637 40.97 -68.57 28.89
CA PRO A 637 40.17 -69.23 27.82
C PRO A 637 39.91 -70.76 27.92
N LEU A 638 39.04 -71.25 27.00
CA LEU A 638 38.90 -72.65 26.51
C LEU A 638 38.40 -73.70 27.55
N ILE A 639 37.66 -74.79 27.28
CA ILE A 639 37.57 -75.79 26.18
C ILE A 639 36.29 -76.67 26.45
N PRO A 640 35.66 -77.44 25.52
CA PRO A 640 35.51 -77.36 24.06
C PRO A 640 34.02 -77.49 23.59
N LYS A 641 33.80 -77.83 22.31
CA LYS A 641 32.55 -78.31 21.67
C LYS A 641 32.87 -79.64 20.93
N PRO A 642 31.96 -80.22 20.12
CA PRO A 642 30.60 -80.74 20.40
C PRO A 642 30.53 -82.26 20.08
N GLU A 643 29.35 -82.90 20.14
CA GLU A 643 28.88 -83.70 18.98
C GLU A 643 27.37 -84.07 19.03
N THR A 644 26.88 -84.54 17.88
CA THR A 644 25.47 -84.74 17.50
C THR A 644 24.89 -86.09 17.93
N ASN A 645 23.56 -86.15 18.15
CA ASN A 645 22.70 -86.80 17.15
C ASN A 645 21.19 -86.54 17.33
N ILE A 646 20.45 -86.73 16.23
CA ILE A 646 18.99 -86.59 16.11
C ILE A 646 18.44 -87.94 15.61
N ALA A 647 17.34 -88.42 16.22
CA ALA A 647 16.52 -89.47 15.63
C ALA A 647 15.03 -89.22 15.91
N GLN A 648 14.19 -89.52 14.93
CA GLN A 648 12.72 -89.57 15.06
C GLN A 648 12.24 -91.03 15.01
N PRO A 649 10.99 -91.33 15.42
CA PRO A 649 10.51 -92.70 15.53
C PRO A 649 10.18 -93.32 14.17
N SER A 650 10.32 -94.63 14.07
CA SER A 650 9.83 -95.45 12.94
C SER A 650 9.00 -96.63 13.45
N GLU A 651 8.27 -97.25 12.52
CA GLU A 651 7.09 -98.06 12.78
C GLU A 651 7.38 -99.58 12.85
N PHE A 652 6.45 -100.28 13.52
CA PHE A 652 5.89 -101.58 13.15
C PHE A 652 6.63 -102.93 13.37
N GLU A 653 5.79 -103.96 13.29
CA GLU A 653 6.00 -105.43 13.25
C GLU A 653 6.46 -106.18 14.52
N GLY A 654 5.95 -107.42 14.63
CA GLY A 654 6.29 -108.41 15.66
C GLY A 654 7.04 -109.60 15.02
N PRO A 655 6.85 -110.87 15.42
CA PRO A 655 5.78 -111.44 16.27
C PRO A 655 6.31 -112.19 17.51
N GLN A 656 5.40 -112.92 18.18
CA GLN A 656 5.65 -113.72 19.38
C GLN A 656 6.59 -114.91 19.16
N LYS A 657 7.33 -115.29 20.22
CA LYS A 657 7.58 -116.70 20.58
C LYS A 657 7.89 -116.84 22.08
N TYR A 658 7.39 -117.92 22.67
CA TYR A 658 7.70 -118.33 24.05
C TYR A 658 9.12 -118.91 24.14
N LEU A 659 9.78 -118.74 25.28
CA LEU A 659 10.50 -119.81 25.98
C LEU A 659 10.71 -119.44 27.47
N ASP A 660 11.21 -120.39 28.25
CA ASP A 660 10.74 -120.60 29.63
C ASP A 660 11.79 -120.34 30.73
N CYS A 661 11.26 -120.17 31.96
CA CYS A 661 11.84 -120.48 33.28
C CYS A 661 13.28 -120.07 33.66
N ALA A 662 13.38 -119.35 34.78
CA ALA A 662 14.40 -119.59 35.81
C ALA A 662 13.82 -119.30 37.21
N LEU A 663 14.21 -120.08 38.23
CA LEU A 663 13.70 -119.99 39.61
C LEU A 663 14.74 -119.45 40.60
N PHE A 664 14.28 -118.69 41.59
CA PHE A 664 14.78 -118.71 42.97
C PHE A 664 13.54 -118.48 43.87
N SER A 665 13.07 -119.43 44.68
CA SER A 665 13.69 -120.20 45.79
C SER A 665 13.34 -119.55 47.13
N ASP A 666 12.50 -120.24 47.91
CA ASP A 666 12.06 -119.82 49.24
C ASP A 666 13.15 -120.01 50.31
N ALA A 667 12.99 -119.34 51.44
CA ALA A 667 13.69 -119.62 52.69
C ALA A 667 12.83 -119.18 53.90
N ASP A 668 12.01 -120.09 54.42
CA ASP A 668 11.25 -119.87 55.66
C ASP A 668 12.14 -119.89 56.90
N THR A 669 11.84 -119.03 57.88
CA THR A 669 12.15 -119.26 59.29
C THR A 669 10.96 -118.90 60.19
N ASN A 670 10.33 -119.94 60.74
CA ASN A 670 9.52 -119.87 61.96
C ASN A 670 10.43 -119.43 63.15
N THR A 671 9.97 -118.91 64.29
CA THR A 671 8.65 -118.93 64.97
C THR A 671 8.55 -117.62 65.83
N SER A 672 7.69 -117.33 66.82
CA SER A 672 6.63 -118.03 67.58
C SER A 672 5.83 -117.06 68.47
N LEU A 673 4.49 -117.22 68.50
CA LEU A 673 3.59 -116.99 69.66
C LEU A 673 3.45 -115.52 70.15
N ILE A 674 2.40 -115.07 70.87
CA ILE A 674 1.10 -115.64 71.33
C ILE A 674 0.10 -114.45 71.27
N CYS A 675 -1.12 -114.52 70.71
CA CYS A 675 -2.34 -115.29 71.04
C CYS A 675 -3.31 -114.56 72.00
N GLU A 676 -4.60 -114.92 71.89
CA GLU A 676 -5.79 -114.47 72.64
C GLU A 676 -6.47 -113.15 72.18
N LYS A 677 -7.76 -113.15 71.80
CA LYS A 677 -8.66 -114.31 71.58
C LYS A 677 -9.81 -114.00 70.61
#